data_AF-A0A3N0ZUN1-F1
#
_entry.id   AF-A0A3N0ZUN1-F1
#
_cell.length_a   1.000
_cell.length_b   1.000
_cell.length_c   1.000
_cell.angle_alpha   90.00
_cell.angle_beta   90.00
_cell.angle_gamma   90.00
#
_symmetry.space_group_name_H-M   'P 1'
#
loop_
_entity.id
_entity.type
_entity.pdbx_description
1 polymer ?
#
loop_
_entity_poly.entity_id
_entity_poly.type
_entity_poly.pdbx_seq_one_letter_code
_entity_poly.pdbx_strand_id
1 'polypeptide(L)'
;MKKLILLILCIFSQTVFSQSLSLFNIDVSNFPKLRGNFYAFSKDGKQIIDLSITDFNLTENDIVRKITFISCPTPKPARPISAVLTLDVSGSMSGKGLEMAKTAAVAWVDAMPESKAEAAITSFTERNSLHQDFTSDKQKLKDAILSLRANGGTSFNAGFIDEPAGALLVAKNGKYKKVIVFLTDGFATGNQDEIIRMANEIGAIVYCVTLGSVCPDVLRNIAMKTGGMYFENVTSEEQAKAVYMQIMAIAQSLEPCTIEWESTDDCNAFRNVKLLLKTTNQISENSYVAPSERIPKIDYEPSVSLKFGNVEPPLSETKELTIVAKNKNIWIYGVNISHNDFQIIDWGGSAPPFILMQNSSRKIKVKYSPSKTGYVFCKFDVENSACFGGTFFATGGNFNPQTEIGSLKLTFPNGGETFIAGEDSIITWEGVLPEDTVSLDYSTDNGVSWSNITNKASDLKFNWKNIPNTPSDECLMKVTKGEEIEQKAGKLIKVLGFCTTPKVARSPISNEFAFIHSSLISIIDINTKSIVRTIAFDNLSGIYCIDYNPQGDRFVIGGGNGLLKMIDVKTGEIVKSFDIGKKTISLIKFSPSGNFFACSSSDSIYIFEVNSGALIGSMSGGKYGAWNILFSPNGEFLIASFSNYSIKIWDANSFLFRNMLSVPYSTKALAITPDSKKLAAGCGTEIKIWNMNNLEEIKSIYNSNVSVSDIDFSPNGEMIAGYLNNKSLKVWDVKSGFEMNNFSGLSNADGNVLFTHNGKNLISTGGRELKIWDLIKGKIADSLKSHTNTINKVSLSPDNTMIASTGDDGSIRLWDFKSGWNLKIIDGKSKWMQSVAFSNDNKYLISSSSGDTVIRVFDIATGNEVRKFSGHTAAVSSIKLSAAGDKLVSGGYDN
;
A
#
# COMPACT_ATOMS: atom_id res chain seq x y z
N MET A 1 -10.79 -83.29 3.02
CA MET A 1 -11.04 -82.03 3.75
C MET A 1 -10.09 -80.97 3.22
N LYS A 2 -10.65 -79.87 2.64
CA LYS A 2 -10.16 -78.47 2.58
C LYS A 2 -8.63 -78.27 2.49
N LYS A 3 -8.01 -77.71 1.45
CA LYS A 3 -8.08 -76.34 0.86
C LYS A 3 -6.69 -76.19 0.15
N LEU A 4 -6.37 -75.41 -0.87
CA LEU A 4 -7.01 -74.38 -1.68
C LEU A 4 -6.05 -74.13 -2.87
N ILE A 5 -6.60 -73.98 -4.07
CA ILE A 5 -5.96 -73.50 -5.30
C ILE A 5 -5.55 -72.02 -5.12
N LEU A 6 -4.41 -71.58 -5.65
CA LEU A 6 -4.30 -70.19 -6.12
C LEU A 6 -3.58 -70.13 -7.47
N LEU A 7 -4.42 -70.00 -8.49
CA LEU A 7 -4.15 -69.66 -9.87
C LEU A 7 -3.66 -68.19 -9.90
N ILE A 8 -2.47 -67.94 -10.45
CA ILE A 8 -1.99 -66.58 -10.73
C ILE A 8 -2.77 -66.09 -11.95
N LEU A 9 -3.88 -65.40 -11.69
CA LEU A 9 -4.63 -64.68 -12.72
C LEU A 9 -3.95 -63.33 -12.95
N CYS A 10 -3.56 -63.07 -14.20
CA CYS A 10 -3.32 -61.73 -14.70
C CYS A 10 -4.58 -60.88 -14.52
N ILE A 11 -4.57 -59.98 -13.54
CA ILE A 11 -5.53 -58.87 -13.47
C ILE A 11 -4.75 -57.63 -13.90
N PHE A 12 -4.99 -57.21 -15.14
CA PHE A 12 -4.70 -55.84 -15.57
C PHE A 12 -5.28 -54.90 -14.51
N SER A 13 -4.43 -54.09 -13.89
CA SER A 13 -4.85 -53.02 -13.01
C SER A 13 -5.73 -52.07 -13.82
N GLN A 14 -7.04 -52.11 -13.56
CA GLN A 14 -7.98 -51.14 -14.07
C GLN A 14 -7.56 -49.77 -13.53
N THR A 15 -7.08 -48.91 -14.42
CA THR A 15 -6.77 -47.51 -14.14
C THR A 15 -8.08 -46.78 -13.86
N VAL A 16 -8.35 -46.47 -12.59
CA VAL A 16 -9.53 -45.67 -12.20
C VAL A 16 -9.15 -44.20 -12.34
N PHE A 17 -9.59 -43.54 -13.43
CA PHE A 17 -9.57 -42.08 -13.52
C PHE A 17 -10.67 -41.51 -12.62
N SER A 18 -10.41 -40.34 -12.04
CA SER A 18 -11.47 -39.54 -11.43
C SER A 18 -12.32 -38.93 -12.55
N GLN A 19 -13.57 -39.34 -12.63
CA GLN A 19 -14.57 -38.75 -13.50
C GLN A 19 -14.79 -37.28 -13.13
N SER A 20 -14.82 -36.38 -14.12
CA SER A 20 -14.83 -34.93 -13.87
C SER A 20 -15.79 -34.16 -14.77
N LEU A 21 -16.23 -33.00 -14.31
CA LEU A 21 -17.03 -32.01 -15.04
C LEU A 21 -16.45 -30.62 -14.79
N SER A 22 -16.31 -29.79 -15.83
CA SER A 22 -15.79 -28.43 -15.69
C SER A 22 -16.47 -27.47 -16.67
N LEU A 23 -17.23 -26.50 -16.15
CA LEU A 23 -17.89 -25.41 -16.86
C LEU A 23 -17.04 -24.14 -16.78
N PHE A 24 -16.81 -23.47 -17.91
CA PHE A 24 -15.98 -22.28 -18.02
C PHE A 24 -16.39 -21.41 -19.23
N ASN A 25 -15.78 -20.22 -19.35
CA ASN A 25 -16.05 -19.25 -20.43
C ASN A 25 -17.53 -18.95 -20.62
N ILE A 26 -18.22 -18.53 -19.55
CA ILE A 26 -19.61 -18.07 -19.63
C ILE A 26 -19.64 -16.71 -20.35
N ASP A 27 -20.19 -16.68 -21.55
CA ASP A 27 -20.40 -15.49 -22.36
C ASP A 27 -21.75 -14.84 -22.06
N VAL A 28 -21.70 -13.60 -21.59
CA VAL A 28 -22.84 -12.77 -21.18
C VAL A 28 -23.25 -11.74 -22.24
N SER A 29 -22.58 -11.68 -23.39
CA SER A 29 -22.80 -10.67 -24.42
C SER A 29 -24.23 -10.67 -24.99
N ASN A 30 -24.86 -11.84 -25.03
CA ASN A 30 -26.21 -12.05 -25.57
C ASN A 30 -27.29 -12.23 -24.48
N PHE A 31 -27.04 -11.76 -23.26
CA PHE A 31 -27.97 -11.85 -22.13
C PHE A 31 -29.40 -11.41 -22.54
N PRO A 32 -30.47 -12.17 -22.18
CA PRO A 32 -30.52 -13.27 -21.20
C PRO A 32 -30.14 -14.66 -21.75
N LYS A 33 -29.74 -14.78 -23.02
CA LYS A 33 -29.24 -16.04 -23.57
C LYS A 33 -27.75 -16.16 -23.32
N LEU A 34 -27.38 -17.20 -22.59
CA LEU A 34 -26.02 -17.42 -22.13
C LEU A 34 -25.42 -18.62 -22.81
N ARG A 35 -24.10 -18.57 -22.99
CA ARG A 35 -23.34 -19.66 -23.58
C ARG A 35 -22.12 -19.94 -22.72
N GLY A 36 -21.89 -21.21 -22.41
CA GLY A 36 -20.71 -21.68 -21.68
C GLY A 36 -20.05 -22.85 -22.40
N ASN A 37 -18.80 -23.12 -22.06
CA ASN A 37 -18.06 -24.28 -22.52
C ASN A 37 -17.84 -25.25 -21.37
N PHE A 38 -17.87 -26.55 -21.65
CA PHE A 38 -17.57 -27.55 -20.64
C PHE A 38 -16.79 -28.75 -21.17
N TYR A 39 -16.05 -29.40 -20.27
CA TYR A 39 -15.52 -30.75 -20.46
C TYR A 39 -16.17 -31.71 -19.47
N ALA A 40 -16.46 -32.93 -19.93
CA ALA A 40 -16.87 -34.05 -19.08
C ALA A 40 -15.99 -35.25 -19.43
N PHE A 41 -15.39 -35.90 -18.43
CA PHE A 41 -14.52 -37.05 -18.62
C PHE A 41 -15.05 -38.28 -17.88
N SER A 42 -14.95 -39.44 -18.54
CA SER A 42 -15.30 -40.73 -17.92
C SER A 42 -14.24 -41.17 -16.93
N LYS A 43 -14.53 -42.25 -16.19
CA LYS A 43 -13.56 -42.94 -15.32
C LYS A 43 -12.38 -43.56 -16.07
N ASP A 44 -12.38 -43.53 -17.40
CA ASP A 44 -11.26 -43.98 -18.24
C ASP A 44 -10.50 -42.79 -18.88
N GLY A 45 -10.80 -41.55 -18.43
CA GLY A 45 -10.15 -40.33 -18.93
C GLY A 45 -10.55 -39.93 -20.35
N LYS A 46 -11.57 -40.57 -20.92
CA LYS A 46 -12.11 -40.21 -22.24
C LYS A 46 -13.15 -39.13 -22.11
N GLN A 47 -13.12 -38.15 -23.01
CA GLN A 47 -14.16 -37.13 -23.06
C GLN A 47 -15.50 -37.78 -23.38
N ILE A 48 -16.52 -37.47 -22.57
CA ILE A 48 -17.90 -37.84 -22.81
C ILE A 48 -18.47 -36.81 -23.77
N ILE A 49 -18.78 -37.24 -24.99
CA ILE A 49 -19.27 -36.37 -26.07
C ILE A 49 -20.71 -36.66 -26.49
N ASP A 50 -21.24 -37.83 -26.11
CA ASP A 50 -22.64 -38.22 -26.37
C ASP A 50 -23.51 -37.70 -25.22
N LEU A 51 -23.76 -36.39 -25.22
CA LEU A 51 -24.45 -35.67 -24.16
C LEU A 51 -25.58 -34.84 -24.75
N SER A 52 -26.70 -34.83 -24.04
CA SER A 52 -27.94 -34.16 -24.39
C SER A 52 -28.40 -33.23 -23.27
N ILE A 53 -29.34 -32.33 -23.57
CA ILE A 53 -29.90 -31.40 -22.59
C ILE A 53 -30.50 -32.11 -21.36
N THR A 54 -30.99 -33.34 -21.50
CA THR A 54 -31.62 -34.09 -20.41
C THR A 54 -30.62 -34.63 -19.39
N ASP A 55 -29.35 -34.74 -19.77
CA ASP A 55 -28.28 -35.25 -18.92
C ASP A 55 -27.85 -34.25 -17.83
N PHE A 56 -28.29 -33.00 -17.96
CA PHE A 56 -27.88 -31.92 -17.08
C PHE A 56 -29.02 -31.36 -16.24
N ASN A 57 -28.66 -30.84 -15.07
CA ASN A 57 -29.44 -29.83 -14.34
C ASN A 57 -28.55 -28.60 -14.20
N LEU A 58 -29.05 -27.43 -14.62
CA LEU A 58 -28.38 -26.15 -14.43
C LEU A 58 -29.22 -25.28 -13.51
N THR A 59 -28.60 -24.75 -12.46
CA THR A 59 -29.23 -23.75 -11.58
C THR A 59 -28.44 -22.46 -11.55
N GLU A 60 -29.15 -21.34 -11.38
CA GLU A 60 -28.58 -20.02 -11.08
C GLU A 60 -29.12 -19.55 -9.74
N ASN A 61 -28.24 -19.38 -8.74
CA ASN A 61 -28.65 -19.07 -7.36
C ASN A 61 -29.79 -20.01 -6.90
N ASP A 62 -29.60 -21.31 -7.15
CA ASP A 62 -30.54 -22.40 -6.88
C ASP A 62 -31.86 -22.39 -7.67
N ILE A 63 -32.05 -21.43 -8.59
CA ILE A 63 -33.18 -21.41 -9.51
C ILE A 63 -32.86 -22.25 -10.75
N VAL A 64 -33.66 -23.28 -11.02
CA VAL A 64 -33.50 -24.13 -12.20
C VAL A 64 -33.66 -23.31 -13.48
N ARG A 65 -32.68 -23.40 -14.38
CA ARG A 65 -32.71 -22.75 -15.69
C ARG A 65 -32.90 -23.76 -16.80
N LYS A 66 -33.56 -23.30 -17.85
CA LYS A 66 -33.80 -24.10 -19.04
C LYS A 66 -32.54 -24.11 -19.90
N ILE A 67 -31.95 -25.29 -20.06
CA ILE A 67 -30.89 -25.53 -21.04
C ILE A 67 -31.55 -25.60 -22.42
N THR A 68 -31.08 -24.78 -23.35
CA THR A 68 -31.65 -24.65 -24.70
C THR A 68 -30.85 -25.42 -25.74
N PHE A 69 -29.56 -25.62 -25.50
CA PHE A 69 -28.66 -26.23 -26.49
C PHE A 69 -27.47 -26.91 -25.82
N ILE A 70 -27.09 -28.07 -26.34
CA ILE A 70 -25.82 -28.73 -26.05
C ILE A 70 -25.22 -29.23 -27.37
N SER A 71 -23.92 -29.02 -27.56
CA SER A 71 -23.19 -29.53 -28.71
C SER A 71 -21.77 -29.90 -28.32
N CYS A 72 -21.41 -31.15 -28.55
CA CYS A 72 -20.05 -31.63 -28.38
C CYS A 72 -19.36 -31.78 -29.74
N PRO A 73 -18.09 -31.35 -29.86
CA PRO A 73 -17.33 -31.48 -31.09
C PRO A 73 -16.97 -32.94 -31.37
N THR A 74 -16.83 -33.29 -32.65
CA THR A 74 -16.36 -34.62 -33.05
C THR A 74 -14.88 -34.81 -32.67
N PRO A 75 -14.47 -35.96 -32.13
CA PRO A 75 -13.08 -36.22 -31.77
C PRO A 75 -12.13 -36.01 -32.94
N LYS A 76 -11.18 -35.09 -32.79
CA LYS A 76 -10.11 -34.84 -33.77
C LYS A 76 -8.86 -35.66 -33.40
N PRO A 77 -7.98 -35.98 -34.36
CA PRO A 77 -6.72 -36.63 -34.06
C PRO A 77 -5.88 -35.77 -33.11
N ALA A 78 -5.31 -36.38 -32.07
CA ALA A 78 -4.45 -35.71 -31.10
C ALA A 78 -3.28 -34.98 -31.80
N ARG A 79 -3.13 -33.69 -31.50
CA ARG A 79 -2.01 -32.89 -32.00
C ARG A 79 -0.75 -33.14 -31.18
N PRO A 80 0.45 -33.06 -31.79
CA PRO A 80 1.69 -33.19 -31.06
C PRO A 80 1.89 -32.02 -30.09
N ILE A 81 2.52 -32.28 -28.94
CA ILE A 81 2.77 -31.29 -27.89
C ILE A 81 4.22 -31.37 -27.38
N SER A 82 4.74 -30.24 -26.94
CA SER A 82 6.01 -30.12 -26.23
C SER A 82 5.68 -29.73 -24.79
N ALA A 83 5.74 -30.71 -23.89
CA ALA A 83 5.29 -30.56 -22.51
C ALA A 83 6.45 -30.32 -21.55
N VAL A 84 6.37 -29.26 -20.74
CA VAL A 84 7.28 -29.07 -19.60
C VAL A 84 6.54 -29.48 -18.34
N LEU A 85 7.01 -30.54 -17.69
CA LEU A 85 6.48 -30.99 -16.39
C LEU A 85 7.31 -30.32 -15.30
N THR A 86 6.69 -29.41 -14.56
CA THR A 86 7.35 -28.59 -13.53
C THR A 86 6.84 -29.01 -12.16
N LEU A 87 7.71 -29.68 -11.41
CA LEU A 87 7.36 -30.29 -10.14
C LEU A 87 7.95 -29.49 -8.99
N ASP A 88 7.09 -29.09 -8.06
CA ASP A 88 7.53 -28.60 -6.76
C ASP A 88 8.25 -29.72 -6.02
N VAL A 89 9.45 -29.39 -5.56
CA VAL A 89 10.36 -30.28 -4.83
C VAL A 89 10.75 -29.65 -3.50
N SER A 90 10.03 -28.64 -3.04
CA SER A 90 10.27 -27.96 -1.78
C SER A 90 10.23 -28.91 -0.58
N GLY A 91 10.67 -28.43 0.59
CA GLY A 91 10.66 -29.22 1.82
C GLY A 91 9.26 -29.72 2.22
N SER A 92 8.20 -28.94 1.94
CA SER A 92 6.81 -29.34 2.22
C SER A 92 6.37 -30.54 1.38
N MET A 93 6.88 -30.64 0.16
CA MET A 93 6.62 -31.78 -0.72
C MET A 93 7.28 -33.08 -0.23
N SER A 94 8.16 -33.05 0.77
CA SER A 94 8.85 -34.27 1.25
C SER A 94 7.87 -35.37 1.68
N GLY A 95 8.18 -36.61 1.30
CA GLY A 95 7.30 -37.75 1.53
C GLY A 95 6.17 -37.84 0.50
N LYS A 96 4.92 -37.90 0.95
CA LYS A 96 3.76 -38.28 0.12
C LYS A 96 3.49 -37.30 -1.03
N GLY A 97 3.69 -35.99 -0.82
CA GLY A 97 3.44 -34.97 -1.85
C GLY A 97 4.34 -35.13 -3.07
N LEU A 98 5.64 -35.34 -2.86
CA LEU A 98 6.61 -35.57 -3.93
C LEU A 98 6.38 -36.91 -4.62
N GLU A 99 6.04 -37.96 -3.89
CA GLU A 99 5.71 -39.25 -4.49
C GLU A 99 4.43 -39.17 -5.35
N MET A 100 3.41 -38.41 -4.91
CA MET A 100 2.24 -38.08 -5.73
C MET A 100 2.62 -37.32 -7.01
N ALA A 101 3.47 -36.31 -6.90
CA ALA A 101 3.95 -35.51 -8.03
C ALA A 101 4.71 -36.36 -9.07
N LYS A 102 5.66 -37.17 -8.60
CA LYS A 102 6.43 -38.12 -9.44
C LYS A 102 5.50 -39.11 -10.12
N THR A 103 4.55 -39.65 -9.38
CA THR A 103 3.60 -40.65 -9.87
C THR A 103 2.71 -40.10 -10.99
N ALA A 104 2.22 -38.85 -10.85
CA ALA A 104 1.46 -38.17 -11.90
C ALA A 104 2.32 -37.88 -13.15
N ALA A 105 3.56 -37.41 -12.96
CA ALA A 105 4.49 -37.14 -14.04
C ALA A 105 4.92 -38.40 -14.80
N VAL A 106 5.17 -39.52 -14.10
CA VAL A 106 5.46 -40.82 -14.74
C VAL A 106 4.26 -41.29 -15.56
N ALA A 107 3.04 -41.14 -15.05
CA ALA A 107 1.83 -41.49 -15.79
C ALA A 107 1.70 -40.68 -17.08
N TRP A 108 2.03 -39.38 -17.06
CA TRP A 108 2.12 -38.56 -18.28
C TRP A 108 3.11 -39.15 -19.28
N VAL A 109 4.34 -39.45 -18.84
CA VAL A 109 5.39 -40.01 -19.70
C VAL A 109 4.98 -41.35 -20.30
N ASP A 110 4.32 -42.21 -19.52
CA ASP A 110 3.80 -43.49 -20.00
C ASP A 110 2.76 -43.31 -21.11
N ALA A 111 1.87 -42.34 -20.95
CA ALA A 111 0.79 -42.07 -21.88
C ALA A 111 1.21 -41.20 -23.08
N MET A 112 2.45 -40.69 -23.11
CA MET A 112 2.97 -39.96 -24.27
C MET A 112 2.94 -40.84 -25.54
N PRO A 113 2.36 -40.36 -26.66
CA PRO A 113 2.36 -41.08 -27.92
C PRO A 113 3.77 -41.13 -28.54
N GLU A 114 4.24 -42.35 -28.88
CA GLU A 114 5.64 -42.66 -29.23
C GLU A 114 6.25 -41.89 -30.42
N SER A 115 5.43 -41.27 -31.27
CA SER A 115 5.88 -40.54 -32.47
C SER A 115 5.46 -39.07 -32.53
N LYS A 116 4.77 -38.55 -31.49
CA LYS A 116 4.08 -37.25 -31.57
C LYS A 116 4.23 -36.36 -30.33
N ALA A 117 4.93 -36.76 -29.28
CA ALA A 117 5.10 -35.91 -28.10
C ALA A 117 6.55 -35.94 -27.60
N GLU A 118 7.00 -34.79 -27.12
CA GLU A 118 8.25 -34.63 -26.40
C GLU A 118 7.98 -33.96 -25.07
N ALA A 119 8.80 -34.27 -24.06
CA ALA A 119 8.70 -33.64 -22.77
C ALA A 119 10.08 -33.22 -22.23
N ALA A 120 10.05 -32.26 -21.32
CA ALA A 120 11.17 -31.86 -20.49
C ALA A 120 10.71 -31.82 -19.03
N ILE A 121 11.62 -32.11 -18.10
CA ILE A 121 11.36 -32.16 -16.66
C ILE A 121 12.10 -31.01 -15.98
N THR A 122 11.36 -30.18 -15.26
CA THR A 122 11.87 -29.04 -14.49
C THR A 122 11.40 -29.13 -13.04
N SER A 123 12.06 -28.37 -12.16
CA SER A 123 11.64 -28.22 -10.77
C SER A 123 11.90 -26.80 -10.30
N PHE A 124 11.51 -26.47 -9.08
CA PHE A 124 11.63 -25.10 -8.54
C PHE A 124 13.09 -24.76 -8.12
N THR A 125 14.06 -25.56 -8.56
CA THR A 125 15.47 -25.49 -8.18
C THR A 125 16.36 -26.12 -9.24
N GLU A 126 17.60 -25.65 -9.31
CA GLU A 126 18.65 -26.15 -10.21
C GLU A 126 19.40 -27.35 -9.63
N ARG A 127 19.23 -27.62 -8.33
CA ARG A 127 20.04 -28.60 -7.60
C ARG A 127 19.57 -30.05 -7.78
N ASN A 128 18.48 -30.27 -8.51
CA ASN A 128 18.00 -31.60 -8.85
C ASN A 128 18.50 -32.02 -10.25
N SER A 129 18.61 -33.33 -10.49
CA SER A 129 18.93 -33.85 -11.81
C SER A 129 17.73 -33.68 -12.74
N LEU A 130 17.71 -32.57 -13.48
CA LEU A 130 16.64 -32.22 -14.43
C LEU A 130 17.00 -32.69 -15.83
N HIS A 131 15.98 -33.05 -16.62
CA HIS A 131 16.13 -33.25 -18.06
C HIS A 131 15.41 -32.12 -18.79
N GLN A 132 16.13 -31.01 -18.98
CA GLN A 132 15.58 -29.78 -19.56
C GLN A 132 15.55 -29.79 -21.09
N ASP A 133 16.26 -30.73 -21.72
CA ASP A 133 16.16 -30.96 -23.16
C ASP A 133 14.89 -31.74 -23.49
N PHE A 134 14.18 -31.32 -24.54
CA PHE A 134 13.01 -32.06 -25.00
C PHE A 134 13.42 -33.42 -25.58
N THR A 135 12.78 -34.49 -25.10
CA THR A 135 12.98 -35.85 -25.61
C THR A 135 11.67 -36.63 -25.66
N SER A 136 11.62 -37.64 -26.52
CA SER A 136 10.58 -38.68 -26.55
C SER A 136 11.03 -39.99 -25.88
N ASP A 137 12.26 -40.04 -25.37
CA ASP A 137 12.79 -41.19 -24.64
C ASP A 137 12.14 -41.29 -23.25
N LYS A 138 11.13 -42.18 -23.15
CA LYS A 138 10.37 -42.39 -21.93
C LYS A 138 11.24 -42.84 -20.76
N GLN A 139 12.30 -43.61 -21.00
CA GLN A 139 13.14 -44.10 -19.91
C GLN A 139 13.96 -42.96 -19.31
N LYS A 140 14.58 -42.11 -20.15
CA LYS A 140 15.31 -40.91 -19.66
C LYS A 140 14.43 -39.97 -18.85
N LEU A 141 13.19 -39.75 -19.31
CA LEU A 141 12.23 -38.89 -18.60
C LEU A 141 11.84 -39.49 -17.25
N LYS A 142 11.56 -40.80 -17.19
CA LYS A 142 11.27 -41.50 -15.94
C LYS A 142 12.45 -41.46 -14.97
N ASP A 143 13.66 -41.71 -15.46
CA ASP A 143 14.86 -41.67 -14.63
C ASP A 143 15.06 -40.27 -14.03
N ALA A 144 14.85 -39.20 -14.82
CA ALA A 144 14.87 -37.82 -14.33
C ALA A 144 13.82 -37.58 -13.23
N ILE A 145 12.56 -37.96 -13.45
CA ILE A 145 11.47 -37.80 -12.47
C ILE A 145 11.76 -38.57 -11.18
N LEU A 146 12.15 -39.84 -11.28
CA LEU A 146 12.41 -40.71 -10.12
C LEU A 146 13.63 -40.25 -9.32
N SER A 147 14.60 -39.60 -9.97
CA SER A 147 15.78 -39.03 -9.32
C SER A 147 15.50 -37.78 -8.49
N LEU A 148 14.33 -37.12 -8.67
CA LEU A 148 13.99 -35.89 -7.94
C LEU A 148 13.95 -36.15 -6.42
N ARG A 149 14.57 -35.23 -5.68
CA ARG A 149 14.56 -35.25 -4.22
C ARG A 149 13.99 -33.94 -3.70
N ALA A 150 13.36 -34.01 -2.53
CA ALA A 150 12.94 -32.82 -1.82
C ALA A 150 14.18 -31.95 -1.55
N ASN A 151 14.22 -30.76 -2.14
CA ASN A 151 15.31 -29.81 -2.08
C ASN A 151 14.76 -28.41 -2.33
N GLY A 152 15.22 -27.42 -1.56
CA GLY A 152 14.57 -26.12 -1.43
C GLY A 152 14.19 -25.41 -2.74
N GLY A 153 13.19 -24.53 -2.66
CA GLY A 153 12.63 -23.74 -3.77
C GLY A 153 11.14 -23.50 -3.49
N THR A 154 10.76 -22.27 -3.12
CA THR A 154 9.38 -21.93 -2.69
C THR A 154 8.81 -20.73 -3.46
N SER A 155 9.30 -20.50 -4.68
CA SER A 155 8.88 -19.37 -5.51
C SER A 155 8.30 -19.85 -6.84
N PHE A 156 7.18 -19.25 -7.25
CA PHE A 156 6.64 -19.48 -8.58
C PHE A 156 7.55 -18.92 -9.68
N ASN A 157 8.34 -17.87 -9.39
CA ASN A 157 9.33 -17.36 -10.35
C ASN A 157 10.39 -18.41 -10.65
N ALA A 158 10.90 -19.09 -9.62
CA ALA A 158 11.87 -20.16 -9.79
C ALA A 158 11.34 -21.30 -10.68
N GLY A 159 10.07 -21.65 -10.50
CA GLY A 159 9.43 -22.67 -11.33
C GLY A 159 9.09 -22.21 -12.76
N PHE A 160 8.85 -20.91 -13.00
CA PHE A 160 8.39 -20.42 -14.32
C PHE A 160 9.45 -19.68 -15.14
N ILE A 161 10.19 -18.73 -14.56
CA ILE A 161 10.95 -17.71 -15.31
C ILE A 161 12.42 -17.56 -14.89
N ASP A 162 12.85 -18.04 -13.73
CA ASP A 162 14.25 -17.88 -13.30
C ASP A 162 15.18 -18.85 -14.04
N GLU A 163 16.35 -18.35 -14.45
CA GLU A 163 17.38 -19.19 -15.05
C GLU A 163 18.00 -20.15 -14.04
N PRO A 164 18.49 -21.32 -14.49
CA PRO A 164 18.31 -21.98 -15.78
C PRO A 164 17.03 -22.87 -15.83
N ALA A 165 16.30 -23.02 -14.72
CA ALA A 165 15.28 -24.07 -14.56
C ALA A 165 13.81 -23.66 -14.83
N GLY A 166 13.55 -22.37 -15.08
CA GLY A 166 12.21 -21.84 -15.31
C GLY A 166 11.49 -22.52 -16.49
N ALA A 167 10.29 -23.03 -16.24
CA ALA A 167 9.51 -23.79 -17.22
C ALA A 167 9.27 -23.05 -18.54
N LEU A 168 9.07 -21.73 -18.51
CA LEU A 168 8.86 -20.91 -19.70
C LEU A 168 10.14 -20.73 -20.50
N LEU A 169 11.31 -20.74 -19.86
CA LEU A 169 12.61 -20.70 -20.54
C LEU A 169 12.83 -22.00 -21.30
N VAL A 170 12.54 -23.14 -20.67
CA VAL A 170 12.62 -24.46 -21.29
C VAL A 170 11.60 -24.60 -22.43
N ALA A 171 10.35 -24.19 -22.20
CA ALA A 171 9.26 -24.31 -23.17
C ALA A 171 9.53 -23.54 -24.49
N LYS A 172 10.38 -22.51 -24.50
CA LYS A 172 10.79 -21.82 -25.74
C LYS A 172 11.38 -22.76 -26.77
N ASN A 173 12.07 -23.81 -26.33
CA ASN A 173 12.76 -24.77 -27.20
C ASN A 173 11.85 -25.90 -27.70
N GLY A 174 10.57 -25.91 -27.30
CA GLY A 174 9.61 -26.93 -27.71
C GLY A 174 9.23 -26.82 -29.19
N LYS A 175 9.27 -27.94 -29.90
CA LYS A 175 8.97 -28.04 -31.34
C LYS A 175 7.49 -27.91 -31.68
N TYR A 176 6.60 -28.33 -30.78
CA TYR A 176 5.16 -28.42 -31.01
C TYR A 176 4.41 -27.42 -30.11
N LYS A 177 3.10 -27.63 -29.93
CA LYS A 177 2.29 -26.79 -29.03
C LYS A 177 2.85 -26.89 -27.61
N LYS A 178 3.24 -25.75 -27.05
CA LYS A 178 3.92 -25.64 -25.75
C LYS A 178 2.92 -25.72 -24.62
N VAL A 179 3.15 -26.65 -23.71
CA VAL A 179 2.26 -26.93 -22.59
C VAL A 179 3.11 -27.01 -21.34
N ILE A 180 2.72 -26.29 -20.30
CA ILE A 180 3.37 -26.35 -19.00
C ILE A 180 2.39 -26.93 -18.00
N VAL A 181 2.80 -28.00 -17.32
CA VAL A 181 2.05 -28.58 -16.21
C VAL A 181 2.80 -28.27 -14.92
N PHE A 182 2.26 -27.35 -14.14
CA PHE A 182 2.87 -26.82 -12.93
C PHE A 182 2.18 -27.40 -11.70
N LEU A 183 2.90 -28.21 -10.91
CA LEU A 183 2.35 -28.89 -9.73
C LEU A 183 3.06 -28.43 -8.46
N THR A 184 2.28 -28.08 -7.42
CA THR A 184 2.77 -27.61 -6.12
C THR A 184 1.84 -28.00 -4.97
N ASP A 185 2.32 -28.04 -3.72
CA ASP A 185 1.49 -28.12 -2.51
C ASP A 185 1.35 -26.77 -1.78
N GLY A 186 1.99 -25.71 -2.29
CA GLY A 186 2.29 -24.51 -1.51
C GLY A 186 1.73 -23.20 -2.08
N PHE A 187 1.65 -22.22 -1.19
CA PHE A 187 1.45 -20.81 -1.52
C PHE A 187 2.81 -20.13 -1.64
N ALA A 188 3.12 -19.62 -2.83
CA ALA A 188 4.31 -18.84 -3.08
C ALA A 188 3.94 -17.49 -3.70
N THR A 189 4.89 -16.55 -3.66
CA THR A 189 4.79 -15.32 -4.44
C THR A 189 5.48 -15.50 -5.79
N GLY A 190 4.97 -14.81 -6.80
CA GLY A 190 5.55 -14.77 -8.14
C GLY A 190 5.01 -13.58 -8.93
N ASN A 191 5.76 -13.14 -9.93
CA ASN A 191 5.37 -12.04 -10.81
C ASN A 191 4.32 -12.53 -11.82
N GLN A 192 3.06 -12.58 -11.39
CA GLN A 192 1.92 -13.08 -12.17
C GLN A 192 1.87 -12.49 -13.59
N ASP A 193 2.01 -11.17 -13.71
CA ASP A 193 1.85 -10.47 -14.97
C ASP A 193 3.00 -10.76 -15.94
N GLU A 194 4.22 -10.91 -15.43
CA GLU A 194 5.38 -11.28 -16.24
C GLU A 194 5.31 -12.74 -16.71
N ILE A 195 4.88 -13.67 -15.85
CA ILE A 195 4.67 -15.07 -16.21
C ILE A 195 3.62 -15.17 -17.33
N ILE A 196 2.49 -14.47 -17.20
CA ILE A 196 1.43 -14.44 -18.22
C ILE A 196 1.95 -13.83 -19.52
N ARG A 197 2.69 -12.71 -19.45
CA ARG A 197 3.27 -12.06 -20.63
C ARG A 197 4.19 -13.02 -21.38
N MET A 198 5.15 -13.63 -20.69
CA MET A 198 6.10 -14.57 -21.30
C MET A 198 5.44 -15.82 -21.87
N ALA A 199 4.45 -16.38 -21.15
CA ALA A 199 3.67 -17.51 -21.65
C ALA A 199 2.95 -17.18 -22.96
N ASN A 200 2.29 -16.02 -23.02
CA ASN A 200 1.59 -15.57 -24.22
C ASN A 200 2.56 -15.26 -25.37
N GLU A 201 3.73 -14.66 -25.10
CA GLU A 201 4.76 -14.37 -26.11
C GLU A 201 5.28 -15.62 -26.81
N ILE A 202 5.45 -16.72 -26.07
CA ILE A 202 5.95 -17.98 -26.63
C ILE A 202 4.83 -18.91 -27.11
N GLY A 203 3.57 -18.53 -26.88
CA GLY A 203 2.37 -19.33 -27.17
C GLY A 203 2.24 -20.58 -26.29
N ALA A 204 2.69 -20.50 -25.03
CA ALA A 204 2.58 -21.59 -24.05
C ALA A 204 1.27 -21.50 -23.27
N ILE A 205 0.64 -22.66 -23.06
CA ILE A 205 -0.55 -22.81 -22.22
C ILE A 205 -0.13 -23.41 -20.88
N VAL A 206 -0.53 -22.77 -19.78
CA VAL A 206 -0.15 -23.18 -18.42
C VAL A 206 -1.32 -23.85 -17.71
N TYR A 207 -1.09 -25.05 -17.18
CA TYR A 207 -2.02 -25.75 -16.30
C TYR A 207 -1.43 -25.84 -14.90
N CYS A 208 -2.22 -25.49 -13.89
CA CYS A 208 -1.78 -25.46 -12.49
C CYS A 208 -2.48 -26.56 -11.69
N VAL A 209 -1.73 -27.31 -10.89
CA VAL A 209 -2.25 -28.41 -10.06
C VAL A 209 -1.79 -28.22 -8.63
N THR A 210 -2.72 -28.03 -7.68
CA THR A 210 -2.40 -27.88 -6.26
C THR A 210 -2.76 -29.12 -5.45
N LEU A 211 -1.79 -29.62 -4.69
CA LEU A 211 -1.94 -30.78 -3.82
C LEU A 211 -2.48 -30.35 -2.45
N GLY A 212 -3.56 -31.02 -2.00
CA GLY A 212 -4.12 -30.86 -0.65
C GLY A 212 -4.61 -29.46 -0.27
N SER A 213 -4.66 -28.53 -1.21
CA SER A 213 -4.98 -27.12 -0.97
C SER A 213 -5.73 -26.49 -2.15
N VAL A 214 -6.49 -25.43 -1.84
CA VAL A 214 -7.15 -24.56 -2.82
C VAL A 214 -6.09 -23.86 -3.68
N CYS A 215 -6.34 -23.72 -4.98
CA CYS A 215 -5.39 -23.09 -5.89
C CYS A 215 -5.28 -21.59 -5.58
N PRO A 216 -4.05 -21.07 -5.31
CA PRO A 216 -3.84 -19.64 -5.10
C PRO A 216 -4.32 -18.79 -6.28
N ASP A 217 -4.87 -17.61 -6.02
CA ASP A 217 -5.38 -16.71 -7.07
C ASP A 217 -4.33 -16.38 -8.15
N VAL A 218 -3.04 -16.31 -7.77
CA VAL A 218 -1.93 -16.11 -8.72
C VAL A 218 -1.88 -17.23 -9.76
N LEU A 219 -1.92 -18.49 -9.33
CA LEU A 219 -1.88 -19.65 -10.22
C LEU A 219 -3.18 -19.82 -11.01
N ARG A 220 -4.34 -19.51 -10.38
CA ARG A 220 -5.65 -19.45 -11.03
C ARG A 220 -5.64 -18.47 -12.19
N ASN A 221 -5.13 -17.25 -11.96
CA ASN A 221 -5.04 -16.21 -12.97
C ASN A 221 -4.04 -16.58 -14.08
N ILE A 222 -2.88 -17.14 -13.76
CA ILE A 222 -1.90 -17.60 -14.76
C ILE A 222 -2.52 -18.65 -15.67
N ALA A 223 -3.16 -19.67 -15.10
CA ALA A 223 -3.80 -20.73 -15.89
C ALA A 223 -4.88 -20.15 -16.80
N MET A 224 -5.84 -19.38 -16.25
CA MET A 224 -6.96 -18.85 -17.01
C MET A 224 -6.52 -17.85 -18.10
N LYS A 225 -5.55 -16.96 -17.81
CA LYS A 225 -5.09 -15.93 -18.77
C LYS A 225 -4.14 -16.45 -19.85
N THR A 226 -3.59 -17.65 -19.70
CA THR A 226 -2.79 -18.33 -20.74
C THR A 226 -3.60 -19.35 -21.53
N GLY A 227 -4.92 -19.41 -21.31
CA GLY A 227 -5.84 -20.34 -21.98
C GLY A 227 -5.81 -21.77 -21.43
N GLY A 228 -5.21 -21.97 -20.26
CA GLY A 228 -5.18 -23.25 -19.53
C GLY A 228 -6.24 -23.33 -18.43
N MET A 229 -6.06 -24.28 -17.52
CA MET A 229 -6.99 -24.56 -16.42
C MET A 229 -6.22 -24.87 -15.13
N TYR A 230 -6.86 -24.66 -13.98
CA TYR A 230 -6.32 -25.03 -12.69
C TYR A 230 -7.12 -26.17 -12.05
N PHE A 231 -6.43 -26.96 -11.22
CA PHE A 231 -6.98 -28.08 -10.48
C PHE A 231 -6.52 -27.96 -9.04
N GLU A 232 -7.43 -28.12 -8.10
CA GLU A 232 -7.17 -27.86 -6.68
C GLU A 232 -7.67 -28.98 -5.77
N ASN A 233 -7.17 -29.01 -4.53
CA ASN A 233 -7.47 -30.05 -3.54
C ASN A 233 -7.19 -31.49 -4.03
N VAL A 234 -6.11 -31.68 -4.80
CA VAL A 234 -5.68 -33.02 -5.24
C VAL A 234 -5.03 -33.73 -4.05
N THR A 235 -5.66 -34.79 -3.53
CA THR A 235 -5.29 -35.41 -2.24
C THR A 235 -4.79 -36.86 -2.36
N SER A 236 -4.89 -37.46 -3.55
CA SER A 236 -4.43 -38.84 -3.81
C SER A 236 -3.62 -38.97 -5.10
N GLU A 237 -2.81 -40.03 -5.20
CA GLU A 237 -2.02 -40.34 -6.39
C GLU A 237 -2.90 -40.57 -7.62
N GLU A 238 -4.05 -41.23 -7.43
CA GLU A 238 -5.03 -41.51 -8.48
C GLU A 238 -5.65 -40.22 -9.02
N GLN A 239 -5.98 -39.28 -8.13
CA GLN A 239 -6.48 -37.96 -8.53
C GLN A 239 -5.42 -37.18 -9.31
N ALA A 240 -4.16 -37.20 -8.86
CA ALA A 240 -3.06 -36.51 -9.53
C ALA A 240 -2.82 -37.08 -10.95
N LYS A 241 -2.83 -38.42 -11.10
CA LYS A 241 -2.78 -39.08 -12.41
C LYS A 241 -3.94 -38.65 -13.31
N ALA A 242 -5.17 -38.67 -12.79
CA ALA A 242 -6.36 -38.31 -13.55
C ALA A 242 -6.30 -36.87 -14.08
N VAL A 243 -5.87 -35.92 -13.23
CA VAL A 243 -5.67 -34.52 -13.62
C VAL A 243 -4.64 -34.39 -14.75
N TYR A 244 -3.49 -35.05 -14.64
CA TYR A 244 -2.44 -35.01 -15.67
C TYR A 244 -2.95 -35.57 -17.00
N MET A 245 -3.72 -36.65 -16.98
CA MET A 245 -4.32 -37.20 -18.20
C MET A 245 -5.37 -36.26 -18.82
N GLN A 246 -6.20 -35.62 -17.99
CA GLN A 246 -7.16 -34.61 -18.46
C GLN A 246 -6.44 -33.44 -19.13
N ILE A 247 -5.36 -32.94 -18.52
CA ILE A 247 -4.52 -31.88 -19.11
C ILE A 247 -3.94 -32.33 -20.44
N MET A 248 -3.39 -33.55 -20.53
CA MET A 248 -2.84 -34.09 -21.77
C MET A 248 -3.88 -34.15 -22.90
N ALA A 249 -5.10 -34.59 -22.60
CA ALA A 249 -6.19 -34.64 -23.57
C ALA A 249 -6.52 -33.23 -24.11
N ILE A 250 -6.72 -32.26 -23.23
CA ILE A 250 -7.01 -30.86 -23.60
C ILE A 250 -5.84 -30.25 -24.39
N ALA A 251 -4.61 -30.49 -23.93
CA ALA A 251 -3.38 -30.04 -24.57
C ALA A 251 -3.29 -30.49 -26.03
N GLN A 252 -3.69 -31.74 -26.32
CA GLN A 252 -3.70 -32.35 -27.66
C GLN A 252 -4.86 -31.87 -28.57
N SER A 253 -5.50 -30.74 -28.23
CA SER A 253 -6.58 -30.09 -29.00
C SER A 253 -7.93 -30.81 -28.99
N LEU A 254 -8.25 -31.40 -27.84
CA LEU A 254 -9.60 -31.82 -27.53
C LEU A 254 -10.48 -30.57 -27.33
N GLU A 255 -11.54 -30.43 -28.13
CA GLU A 255 -12.42 -29.25 -28.11
C GLU A 255 -13.53 -29.42 -27.04
N PRO A 256 -13.94 -28.35 -26.34
CA PRO A 256 -14.97 -28.45 -25.31
C PRO A 256 -16.36 -28.56 -25.94
N CYS A 257 -17.29 -29.16 -25.20
CA CYS A 257 -18.70 -29.06 -25.52
C CYS A 257 -19.21 -27.65 -25.20
N THR A 258 -20.21 -27.19 -25.95
CA THR A 258 -20.96 -25.96 -25.66
C THR A 258 -22.26 -26.31 -24.94
N ILE A 259 -22.65 -25.49 -23.98
CA ILE A 259 -23.96 -25.47 -23.35
C ILE A 259 -24.56 -24.06 -23.43
N GLU A 260 -25.85 -23.95 -23.75
CA GLU A 260 -26.60 -22.69 -23.67
C GLU A 260 -27.80 -22.82 -22.77
N TRP A 261 -28.13 -21.73 -22.06
CA TRP A 261 -29.30 -21.64 -21.22
C TRP A 261 -29.88 -20.23 -21.20
N GLU A 262 -31.16 -20.12 -20.82
CA GLU A 262 -31.87 -18.85 -20.69
C GLU A 262 -31.91 -18.41 -19.21
N SER A 263 -31.40 -17.21 -18.94
CA SER A 263 -31.54 -16.51 -17.66
C SER A 263 -32.73 -15.54 -17.68
N THR A 264 -32.85 -14.68 -16.66
CA THR A 264 -33.96 -13.75 -16.47
C THR A 264 -33.48 -12.33 -16.15
N ASP A 265 -34.25 -11.33 -16.59
CA ASP A 265 -34.03 -9.91 -16.27
C ASP A 265 -34.50 -9.56 -14.83
N ASP A 266 -34.23 -10.44 -13.86
CA ASP A 266 -34.55 -10.17 -12.45
C ASP A 266 -33.47 -9.29 -11.80
N CYS A 267 -33.76 -8.77 -10.61
CA CYS A 267 -32.91 -7.79 -9.92
C CYS A 267 -31.59 -8.37 -9.38
N ASN A 268 -31.33 -9.67 -9.54
CA ASN A 268 -30.09 -10.29 -9.10
C ASN A 268 -29.00 -10.20 -10.17
N ALA A 269 -28.05 -9.28 -9.98
CA ALA A 269 -26.96 -9.07 -10.90
C ALA A 269 -25.88 -10.17 -10.82
N PHE A 270 -25.60 -10.73 -9.63
CA PHE A 270 -24.58 -11.76 -9.46
C PHE A 270 -25.21 -13.15 -9.46
N ARG A 271 -24.72 -14.05 -10.32
CA ARG A 271 -25.33 -15.37 -10.52
C ARG A 271 -24.29 -16.46 -10.38
N ASN A 272 -24.47 -17.29 -9.35
CA ASN A 272 -23.76 -18.54 -9.18
C ASN A 272 -24.42 -19.62 -10.03
N VAL A 273 -23.69 -20.14 -11.01
CA VAL A 273 -24.12 -21.19 -11.92
C VAL A 273 -23.63 -22.52 -11.40
N LYS A 274 -24.55 -23.48 -11.22
CA LYS A 274 -24.21 -24.85 -10.86
C LYS A 274 -24.70 -25.78 -11.96
N LEU A 275 -23.77 -26.50 -12.57
CA LEU A 275 -24.03 -27.51 -13.59
C LEU A 275 -23.81 -28.90 -12.99
N LEU A 276 -24.86 -29.70 -12.94
CA LEU A 276 -24.83 -31.10 -12.52
C LEU A 276 -24.97 -32.00 -13.74
N LEU A 277 -24.03 -32.90 -13.96
CA LEU A 277 -24.15 -34.01 -14.90
C LEU A 277 -24.74 -35.22 -14.17
N LYS A 278 -25.99 -35.58 -14.48
CA LYS A 278 -26.78 -36.59 -13.76
C LYS A 278 -26.18 -37.98 -13.83
N THR A 279 -25.65 -38.36 -14.99
CA THR A 279 -25.11 -39.70 -15.25
C THR A 279 -23.87 -40.02 -14.41
N THR A 280 -23.15 -38.98 -13.99
CA THR A 280 -21.87 -39.09 -13.30
C THR A 280 -21.91 -38.53 -11.88
N ASN A 281 -23.00 -37.86 -11.53
CA ASN A 281 -23.18 -37.06 -10.32
C ASN A 281 -22.04 -36.04 -10.09
N GLN A 282 -21.44 -35.55 -11.18
CA GLN A 282 -20.38 -34.53 -11.11
C GLN A 282 -20.98 -33.14 -11.18
N ILE A 283 -20.44 -32.25 -10.36
CA ILE A 283 -20.88 -30.86 -10.23
C ILE A 283 -19.75 -29.96 -10.67
N SER A 284 -20.09 -28.94 -11.46
CA SER A 284 -19.21 -27.81 -11.73
C SER A 284 -19.93 -26.52 -11.36
N GLU A 285 -19.25 -25.67 -10.61
CA GLU A 285 -19.75 -24.37 -10.18
C GLU A 285 -18.93 -23.25 -10.83
N ASN A 286 -19.60 -22.19 -11.23
CA ASN A 286 -19.01 -20.99 -11.82
C ASN A 286 -19.88 -19.78 -11.48
N SER A 287 -19.49 -18.56 -11.85
CA SER A 287 -20.30 -17.37 -11.62
C SER A 287 -20.15 -16.34 -12.73
N TYR A 288 -21.16 -15.49 -12.89
CA TYR A 288 -21.10 -14.34 -13.80
C TYR A 288 -21.92 -13.17 -13.25
N VAL A 289 -21.70 -11.98 -13.82
CA VAL A 289 -22.45 -10.75 -13.52
C VAL A 289 -23.33 -10.40 -14.72
N ALA A 290 -24.64 -10.28 -14.51
CA ALA A 290 -25.59 -9.85 -15.52
C ALA A 290 -25.30 -8.40 -15.94
N PRO A 291 -25.43 -8.04 -17.25
CA PRO A 291 -25.12 -6.70 -17.72
C PRO A 291 -25.96 -5.61 -17.04
N SER A 292 -25.31 -4.65 -16.37
CA SER A 292 -25.97 -3.58 -15.59
C SER A 292 -26.87 -2.66 -16.43
N GLU A 293 -26.61 -2.56 -17.74
CA GLU A 293 -27.40 -1.77 -18.70
C GLU A 293 -28.80 -2.32 -18.97
N ARG A 294 -29.07 -3.57 -18.55
CA ARG A 294 -30.39 -4.22 -18.75
C ARG A 294 -31.28 -4.17 -17.52
N ILE A 295 -30.74 -3.81 -16.36
CA ILE A 295 -31.46 -3.83 -15.08
C ILE A 295 -32.17 -2.49 -14.85
N PRO A 296 -33.51 -2.47 -14.64
CA PRO A 296 -34.26 -1.23 -14.39
C PRO A 296 -33.74 -0.49 -13.15
N LYS A 297 -33.47 0.82 -13.26
CA LYS A 297 -33.05 1.64 -12.13
C LYS A 297 -33.61 3.06 -12.19
N ILE A 298 -33.80 3.66 -11.02
CA ILE A 298 -34.10 5.09 -10.86
C ILE A 298 -32.81 5.82 -10.48
N ASP A 299 -32.53 6.94 -11.12
CA ASP A 299 -31.48 7.89 -10.72
C ASP A 299 -32.12 9.21 -10.24
N TYR A 300 -31.41 9.98 -9.41
CA TYR A 300 -31.83 11.29 -8.93
C TYR A 300 -30.77 12.36 -9.24
N GLU A 301 -31.20 13.47 -9.86
CA GLU A 301 -30.31 14.59 -10.23
C GLU A 301 -30.68 15.87 -9.45
N PRO A 302 -29.69 16.62 -8.93
CA PRO A 302 -28.24 16.45 -9.11
C PRO A 302 -27.62 15.34 -8.25
N SER A 303 -28.32 14.85 -7.23
CA SER A 303 -27.86 13.78 -6.33
C SER A 303 -29.05 13.10 -5.65
N VAL A 304 -28.81 11.95 -5.01
CA VAL A 304 -29.76 11.26 -4.11
C VAL A 304 -30.07 12.03 -2.81
N SER A 305 -29.39 13.15 -2.58
CA SER A 305 -29.41 13.89 -1.31
C SER A 305 -29.73 15.37 -1.52
N LEU A 306 -30.66 15.91 -0.74
CA LEU A 306 -31.03 17.33 -0.68
C LEU A 306 -30.62 17.95 0.66
N LYS A 307 -29.67 18.88 0.65
CA LYS A 307 -29.23 19.62 1.86
C LYS A 307 -29.91 20.99 1.93
N PHE A 308 -30.83 21.25 2.85
CA PHE A 308 -31.51 22.55 3.01
C PHE A 308 -30.73 23.56 3.89
N GLY A 309 -29.77 23.11 4.70
CA GLY A 309 -28.98 24.00 5.56
C GLY A 309 -29.80 24.61 6.71
N ASN A 310 -29.38 25.79 7.20
CA ASN A 310 -29.98 26.45 8.37
C ASN A 310 -31.24 27.24 8.03
N VAL A 311 -32.35 26.53 7.86
CA VAL A 311 -33.69 27.12 7.86
C VAL A 311 -34.22 27.05 9.29
N GLU A 312 -34.62 28.18 9.87
CA GLU A 312 -35.19 28.25 11.22
C GLU A 312 -36.69 28.60 11.17
N PRO A 313 -37.54 28.07 12.07
CA PRO A 313 -38.96 28.41 12.10
C PRO A 313 -39.19 29.93 12.27
N PRO A 314 -40.18 30.54 11.56
CA PRO A 314 -41.20 29.92 10.71
C PRO A 314 -40.83 29.87 9.21
N LEU A 315 -39.55 30.04 8.85
CA LEU A 315 -39.12 30.07 7.45
C LEU A 315 -39.21 28.67 6.82
N SER A 316 -39.34 28.63 5.50
CA SER A 316 -39.32 27.39 4.72
C SER A 316 -38.52 27.58 3.44
N GLU A 317 -37.91 26.51 2.96
CA GLU A 317 -37.12 26.51 1.72
C GLU A 317 -37.62 25.40 0.79
N THR A 318 -37.45 25.57 -0.52
CA THR A 318 -37.86 24.60 -1.53
C THR A 318 -36.68 24.28 -2.45
N LYS A 319 -36.44 23.00 -2.71
CA LYS A 319 -35.42 22.52 -3.65
C LYS A 319 -36.02 21.59 -4.70
N GLU A 320 -35.39 21.57 -5.86
CA GLU A 320 -35.77 20.73 -6.99
C GLU A 320 -34.93 19.44 -7.00
N LEU A 321 -35.57 18.33 -7.36
CA LEU A 321 -34.94 17.04 -7.60
C LEU A 321 -35.53 16.45 -8.87
N THR A 322 -34.73 15.82 -9.72
CA THR A 322 -35.22 15.14 -10.92
C THR A 322 -35.11 13.63 -10.77
N ILE A 323 -36.23 12.92 -10.86
CA ILE A 323 -36.31 11.46 -10.87
C ILE A 323 -36.16 10.99 -12.32
N VAL A 324 -35.19 10.11 -12.60
CA VAL A 324 -34.87 9.64 -13.96
C VAL A 324 -35.03 8.13 -14.03
N ALA A 325 -35.86 7.64 -14.95
CA ALA A 325 -35.96 6.21 -15.22
C ALA A 325 -34.88 5.79 -16.20
N LYS A 326 -34.12 4.73 -15.89
CA LYS A 326 -33.11 4.15 -16.77
C LYS A 326 -33.42 2.71 -17.11
N ASN A 327 -32.97 2.29 -18.29
CA ASN A 327 -32.96 0.91 -18.82
C ASN A 327 -34.34 0.30 -19.15
N LYS A 328 -35.41 0.55 -18.38
CA LYS A 328 -36.79 0.15 -18.72
C LYS A 328 -37.81 1.20 -18.24
N ASN A 329 -39.09 1.00 -18.59
CA ASN A 329 -40.20 1.76 -18.01
C ASN A 329 -40.34 1.42 -16.52
N ILE A 330 -40.60 2.43 -15.71
CA ILE A 330 -40.68 2.30 -14.26
C ILE A 330 -42.01 2.86 -13.77
N TRP A 331 -42.77 2.03 -13.08
CA TRP A 331 -43.96 2.45 -12.36
C TRP A 331 -43.56 3.10 -11.05
N ILE A 332 -44.10 4.27 -10.76
CA ILE A 332 -44.04 4.93 -9.46
C ILE A 332 -45.43 4.80 -8.84
N TYR A 333 -45.54 4.05 -7.75
CA TYR A 333 -46.81 3.77 -7.07
C TYR A 333 -47.13 4.82 -6.00
N GLY A 334 -46.12 5.25 -5.26
CA GLY A 334 -46.25 6.16 -4.12
C GLY A 334 -44.89 6.64 -3.63
N VAL A 335 -44.90 7.59 -2.69
CA VAL A 335 -43.69 7.98 -1.95
C VAL A 335 -44.04 8.09 -0.47
N ASN A 336 -43.37 7.30 0.36
CA ASN A 336 -43.45 7.39 1.80
C ASN A 336 -42.37 8.35 2.32
N ILE A 337 -42.75 9.28 3.20
CA ILE A 337 -41.88 10.35 3.69
C ILE A 337 -41.70 10.16 5.20
N SER A 338 -40.47 9.97 5.66
CA SER A 338 -40.20 9.58 7.05
C SER A 338 -40.29 10.72 8.08
N HIS A 339 -40.45 11.98 7.65
CA HIS A 339 -40.46 13.14 8.55
C HIS A 339 -41.40 14.25 8.07
N ASN A 340 -42.23 14.78 8.98
CA ASN A 340 -43.33 15.71 8.65
C ASN A 340 -42.87 17.13 8.27
N ASP A 341 -41.67 17.55 8.66
CA ASP A 341 -41.10 18.85 8.26
C ASP A 341 -40.78 18.91 6.74
N PHE A 342 -40.87 17.78 6.02
CA PHE A 342 -40.61 17.71 4.58
C PHE A 342 -41.87 17.32 3.80
N GLN A 343 -42.10 17.95 2.65
CA GLN A 343 -43.25 17.68 1.79
C GLN A 343 -42.88 17.82 0.32
N ILE A 344 -43.40 16.92 -0.54
CA ILE A 344 -43.38 17.12 -1.99
C ILE A 344 -44.58 18.01 -2.36
N ILE A 345 -44.31 19.22 -2.87
CA ILE A 345 -45.34 20.22 -3.19
C ILE A 345 -45.64 20.33 -4.68
N ASP A 346 -44.76 19.80 -5.52
CA ASP A 346 -44.92 19.75 -6.98
C ASP A 346 -44.34 18.43 -7.49
N TRP A 347 -45.15 17.68 -8.23
CA TRP A 347 -44.74 16.42 -8.83
C TRP A 347 -44.24 16.58 -10.27
N GLY A 348 -44.28 17.78 -10.86
CA GLY A 348 -44.02 17.98 -12.29
C GLY A 348 -45.06 17.29 -13.15
N GLY A 349 -46.35 17.36 -12.76
CA GLY A 349 -47.52 16.66 -13.34
C GLY A 349 -48.45 16.09 -12.27
N SER A 350 -49.16 14.99 -12.54
CA SER A 350 -50.02 14.28 -11.55
C SER A 350 -49.21 13.54 -10.48
N ALA A 351 -49.65 13.58 -9.22
CA ALA A 351 -49.05 12.77 -8.15
C ALA A 351 -49.09 11.25 -8.48
N PRO A 352 -48.25 10.42 -7.84
CA PRO A 352 -48.34 8.96 -7.97
C PRO A 352 -49.78 8.44 -7.77
N PRO A 353 -50.21 7.41 -8.53
CA PRO A 353 -49.39 6.58 -9.40
C PRO A 353 -49.15 7.16 -10.81
N PHE A 354 -47.96 6.91 -11.39
CA PHE A 354 -47.64 7.23 -12.80
C PHE A 354 -46.51 6.35 -13.36
N ILE A 355 -46.32 6.35 -14.68
CA ILE A 355 -45.23 5.65 -15.36
C ILE A 355 -44.16 6.66 -15.81
N LEU A 356 -42.90 6.38 -15.51
CA LEU A 356 -41.75 6.98 -16.19
C LEU A 356 -41.32 6.08 -17.33
N MET A 357 -41.39 6.60 -18.56
CA MET A 357 -40.87 5.90 -19.73
C MET A 357 -39.34 5.75 -19.63
N GLN A 358 -38.79 4.72 -20.25
CA GLN A 358 -37.35 4.50 -20.30
C GLN A 358 -36.60 5.77 -20.74
N ASN A 359 -35.56 6.15 -19.98
CA ASN A 359 -34.73 7.34 -20.18
C ASN A 359 -35.47 8.68 -20.06
N SER A 360 -36.73 8.69 -19.63
CA SER A 360 -37.45 9.91 -19.30
C SER A 360 -37.21 10.33 -17.85
N SER A 361 -37.49 11.60 -17.57
CA SER A 361 -37.26 12.20 -16.27
C SER A 361 -38.43 13.07 -15.83
N ARG A 362 -38.59 13.22 -14.52
CA ARG A 362 -39.62 14.06 -13.92
C ARG A 362 -39.06 14.88 -12.78
N LYS A 363 -39.23 16.19 -12.86
CA LYS A 363 -38.75 17.13 -11.85
C LYS A 363 -39.82 17.32 -10.76
N ILE A 364 -39.43 17.14 -9.51
CA ILE A 364 -40.26 17.35 -8.33
C ILE A 364 -39.70 18.49 -7.46
N LYS A 365 -40.56 19.12 -6.66
CA LYS A 365 -40.16 20.13 -5.66
C LYS A 365 -40.44 19.64 -4.25
N VAL A 366 -39.38 19.62 -3.45
CA VAL A 366 -39.42 19.26 -2.03
C VAL A 366 -39.32 20.53 -1.21
N LYS A 367 -40.26 20.73 -0.29
CA LYS A 367 -40.30 21.83 0.66
C LYS A 367 -39.85 21.33 2.04
N TYR A 368 -38.96 22.09 2.70
CA TYR A 368 -38.59 21.92 4.10
C TYR A 368 -39.19 23.06 4.93
N SER A 369 -39.98 22.72 5.94
CA SER A 369 -40.64 23.66 6.88
C SER A 369 -40.35 23.19 8.31
N PRO A 370 -39.23 23.61 8.92
CA PRO A 370 -38.83 23.19 10.27
C PRO A 370 -39.91 23.55 11.30
N SER A 371 -40.23 22.60 12.17
CA SER A 371 -41.10 22.84 13.34
C SER A 371 -40.34 23.31 14.58
N LYS A 372 -39.04 23.01 14.66
CA LYS A 372 -38.10 23.40 15.73
C LYS A 372 -36.69 23.62 15.16
N THR A 373 -35.82 24.29 15.92
CA THR A 373 -34.39 24.40 15.59
C THR A 373 -33.67 23.08 15.88
N GLY A 374 -32.87 22.60 14.93
CA GLY A 374 -32.04 21.40 15.10
C GLY A 374 -31.89 20.62 13.81
N TYR A 375 -30.95 19.67 13.79
CA TYR A 375 -30.75 18.78 12.65
C TYR A 375 -31.92 17.80 12.51
N VAL A 376 -32.43 17.69 11.28
CA VAL A 376 -33.50 16.79 10.90
C VAL A 376 -33.09 16.01 9.65
N PHE A 377 -33.35 14.71 9.65
CA PHE A 377 -33.16 13.82 8.51
C PHE A 377 -34.51 13.30 8.02
N CYS A 378 -34.66 13.21 6.71
CA CYS A 378 -35.83 12.64 6.06
C CYS A 378 -35.43 11.68 4.94
N LYS A 379 -36.05 10.50 4.96
CA LYS A 379 -35.96 9.49 3.92
C LYS A 379 -37.25 9.51 3.09
N PHE A 380 -37.10 9.53 1.78
CA PHE A 380 -38.19 9.41 0.82
C PHE A 380 -38.10 8.05 0.15
N ASP A 381 -38.95 7.13 0.56
CA ASP A 381 -39.06 5.80 -0.03
C ASP A 381 -40.06 5.85 -1.19
N VAL A 382 -39.53 5.85 -2.41
CA VAL A 382 -40.30 5.84 -3.65
C VAL A 382 -40.69 4.40 -3.95
N GLU A 383 -41.96 4.07 -3.77
CA GLU A 383 -42.50 2.76 -4.13
C GLU A 383 -42.54 2.64 -5.65
N ASN A 384 -41.78 1.70 -6.22
CA ASN A 384 -41.60 1.62 -7.66
C ASN A 384 -41.29 0.20 -8.19
N SER A 385 -41.30 0.04 -9.52
CA SER A 385 -41.02 -1.25 -10.19
C SER A 385 -39.56 -1.45 -10.64
N ALA A 386 -38.62 -0.59 -10.21
CA ALA A 386 -37.21 -0.70 -10.54
C ALA A 386 -36.44 -1.57 -9.53
N CYS A 387 -35.27 -2.08 -9.94
CA CYS A 387 -34.44 -2.91 -9.08
C CYS A 387 -33.54 -2.10 -8.14
N PHE A 388 -33.17 -0.88 -8.53
CA PHE A 388 -32.26 -0.01 -7.77
C PHE A 388 -32.75 1.45 -7.79
N GLY A 389 -32.35 2.21 -6.76
CA GLY A 389 -32.62 3.65 -6.68
C GLY A 389 -34.01 4.04 -6.17
N GLY A 390 -34.65 3.19 -5.36
CA GLY A 390 -35.98 3.48 -4.81
C GLY A 390 -36.03 4.51 -3.68
N THR A 391 -34.91 5.15 -3.32
CA THR A 391 -34.87 6.06 -2.17
C THR A 391 -34.03 7.29 -2.47
N PHE A 392 -34.46 8.45 -2.00
CA PHE A 392 -33.64 9.66 -1.87
C PHE A 392 -33.81 10.27 -0.48
N PHE A 393 -32.93 11.21 -0.13
CA PHE A 393 -32.77 11.70 1.23
C PHE A 393 -32.77 13.23 1.28
N ALA A 394 -33.18 13.80 2.41
CA ALA A 394 -33.05 15.22 2.68
C ALA A 394 -32.63 15.50 4.13
N THR A 395 -31.89 16.59 4.32
CA THR A 395 -31.54 17.12 5.64
C THR A 395 -31.83 18.60 5.75
N GLY A 396 -32.11 19.05 6.97
CA GLY A 396 -32.33 20.45 7.31
C GLY A 396 -31.87 20.74 8.73
N GLY A 397 -31.46 21.98 8.98
CA GLY A 397 -30.88 22.45 10.24
C GLY A 397 -29.44 21.98 10.48
N ASN A 398 -28.74 22.68 11.37
CA ASN A 398 -27.35 22.39 11.71
C ASN A 398 -27.22 21.24 12.71
N PHE A 399 -26.20 20.41 12.50
CA PHE A 399 -25.77 19.41 13.46
C PHE A 399 -25.03 20.08 14.63
N ASN A 400 -25.52 19.89 15.86
CA ASN A 400 -24.82 20.28 17.09
C ASN A 400 -24.23 19.01 17.74
N PRO A 401 -22.90 18.89 17.87
CA PRO A 401 -22.22 17.72 18.45
C PRO A 401 -22.60 17.43 19.91
N GLN A 402 -23.17 18.41 20.63
CA GLN A 402 -23.59 18.26 22.03
C GLN A 402 -25.04 17.77 22.21
N THR A 403 -25.78 17.57 21.13
CA THR A 403 -27.15 17.03 21.16
C THR A 403 -27.20 15.66 20.52
N GLU A 404 -27.86 14.70 21.17
CA GLU A 404 -28.11 13.37 20.59
C GLU A 404 -28.77 13.49 19.22
N ILE A 405 -28.22 12.82 18.21
CA ILE A 405 -28.86 12.68 16.90
C ILE A 405 -30.01 11.70 17.08
N GLY A 406 -31.21 12.20 17.37
CA GLY A 406 -32.39 11.34 17.54
C GLY A 406 -32.77 10.51 16.31
N SER A 407 -32.16 10.77 15.14
CA SER A 407 -32.43 10.07 13.88
C SER A 407 -31.38 9.02 13.46
N LEU A 408 -30.16 9.03 14.00
CA LEU A 408 -29.09 8.09 13.59
C LEU A 408 -29.30 6.72 14.26
N LYS A 409 -29.42 5.68 13.45
CA LYS A 409 -29.77 4.34 13.93
C LYS A 409 -28.99 3.25 13.19
N LEU A 410 -28.42 2.31 13.95
CA LEU A 410 -27.84 1.08 13.42
C LEU A 410 -28.99 0.15 12.98
N THR A 411 -28.96 -0.33 11.74
CA THR A 411 -30.02 -1.18 11.19
C THR A 411 -29.60 -2.65 11.09
N PHE A 412 -28.31 -2.95 10.96
CA PHE A 412 -27.75 -4.30 11.05
C PHE A 412 -26.26 -4.24 11.43
N PRO A 413 -25.74 -5.14 12.30
CA PRO A 413 -26.52 -5.97 13.22
C PRO A 413 -27.33 -5.12 14.19
N ASN A 414 -28.49 -5.62 14.61
CA ASN A 414 -29.37 -4.89 15.52
C ASN A 414 -29.90 -5.74 16.69
N GLY A 415 -29.42 -6.98 16.85
CA GLY A 415 -29.62 -7.82 18.03
C GLY A 415 -30.07 -9.24 17.68
N GLY A 416 -29.40 -10.23 18.26
CA GLY A 416 -29.74 -11.66 18.13
C GLY A 416 -29.00 -12.41 17.02
N GLU A 417 -28.12 -11.73 16.28
CA GLU A 417 -27.26 -12.37 15.28
C GLU A 417 -26.08 -13.13 15.92
N THR A 418 -25.69 -14.25 15.32
CA THR A 418 -24.47 -14.99 15.67
C THR A 418 -23.45 -14.84 14.56
N PHE A 419 -22.25 -14.35 14.90
CA PHE A 419 -21.15 -14.22 13.96
C PHE A 419 -20.10 -15.31 14.17
N ILE A 420 -19.54 -15.80 13.06
CA ILE A 420 -18.40 -16.73 13.08
C ILE A 420 -17.12 -15.90 12.98
N ALA A 421 -16.19 -16.15 13.90
CA ALA A 421 -14.88 -15.51 13.88
C ALA A 421 -14.14 -15.75 12.56
N GLY A 422 -13.58 -14.68 11.97
CA GLY A 422 -12.83 -14.71 10.72
C GLY A 422 -13.69 -14.66 9.46
N GLU A 423 -15.01 -14.74 9.56
CA GLU A 423 -15.92 -14.56 8.42
C GLU A 423 -16.12 -13.09 8.07
N ASP A 424 -16.62 -12.83 6.86
CA ASP A 424 -17.02 -11.50 6.41
C ASP A 424 -18.52 -11.26 6.68
N SER A 425 -18.89 -10.03 7.01
CA SER A 425 -20.29 -9.59 7.14
C SER A 425 -20.48 -8.15 6.67
N ILE A 426 -21.66 -7.59 6.91
CA ILE A 426 -22.02 -6.21 6.57
C ILE A 426 -22.56 -5.49 7.80
N ILE A 427 -22.40 -4.18 7.85
CA ILE A 427 -22.98 -3.30 8.86
C ILE A 427 -23.76 -2.22 8.13
N THR A 428 -24.99 -1.91 8.54
CA THR A 428 -25.85 -0.91 7.90
C THR A 428 -26.46 0.05 8.92
N TRP A 429 -26.75 1.28 8.52
CA TRP A 429 -27.33 2.32 9.37
C TRP A 429 -28.22 3.27 8.57
N GLU A 430 -29.01 4.09 9.28
CA GLU A 430 -29.87 5.14 8.72
C GLU A 430 -29.79 6.42 9.56
N GLY A 431 -30.33 7.55 9.07
CA GLY A 431 -30.40 8.81 9.83
C GLY A 431 -29.42 9.90 9.44
N VAL A 432 -28.57 9.63 8.44
CA VAL A 432 -27.62 10.56 7.80
C VAL A 432 -27.69 10.39 6.29
N LEU A 433 -27.13 11.31 5.52
CA LEU A 433 -27.09 11.17 4.07
C LEU A 433 -26.08 10.08 3.64
N PRO A 434 -26.26 9.41 2.49
CA PRO A 434 -25.29 8.42 1.99
C PRO A 434 -23.86 8.96 1.87
N GLU A 435 -23.69 10.23 1.51
CA GLU A 435 -22.38 10.88 1.45
C GLU A 435 -21.79 11.25 2.81
N ASP A 436 -22.60 11.25 3.88
CA ASP A 436 -22.14 11.56 5.22
C ASP A 436 -21.40 10.34 5.79
N THR A 437 -20.24 10.57 6.39
CA THR A 437 -19.46 9.52 7.04
C THR A 437 -19.99 9.20 8.43
N VAL A 438 -19.86 7.95 8.86
CA VAL A 438 -20.08 7.49 10.24
C VAL A 438 -18.90 6.65 10.74
N SER A 439 -18.74 6.59 12.05
CA SER A 439 -17.86 5.67 12.77
C SER A 439 -18.65 4.46 13.25
N LEU A 440 -18.04 3.28 13.13
CA LEU A 440 -18.58 1.99 13.55
C LEU A 440 -17.64 1.37 14.59
N ASP A 441 -18.18 1.02 15.74
CA ASP A 441 -17.44 0.38 16.84
C ASP A 441 -18.18 -0.88 17.30
N TYR A 442 -17.44 -1.89 17.77
CA TYR A 442 -18.00 -3.05 18.45
C TYR A 442 -17.40 -3.21 19.84
N SER A 443 -18.09 -3.91 20.71
CA SER A 443 -17.62 -4.35 22.03
C SER A 443 -17.88 -5.85 22.15
N THR A 444 -17.01 -6.55 22.88
CA THR A 444 -17.18 -7.96 23.26
C THR A 444 -17.35 -8.13 24.78
N ASP A 445 -17.53 -7.03 25.51
CA ASP A 445 -17.55 -6.95 26.97
C ASP A 445 -18.67 -6.01 27.46
N ASN A 446 -19.85 -6.12 26.84
CA ASN A 446 -21.06 -5.37 27.18
C ASN A 446 -20.87 -3.84 27.20
N GLY A 447 -20.02 -3.32 26.32
CA GLY A 447 -19.77 -1.89 26.15
C GLY A 447 -18.77 -1.29 27.14
N VAL A 448 -18.07 -2.11 27.93
CA VAL A 448 -16.98 -1.66 28.82
C VAL A 448 -15.81 -1.13 28.00
N SER A 449 -15.45 -1.83 26.92
CA SER A 449 -14.46 -1.38 25.95
C SER A 449 -15.02 -1.43 24.53
N TRP A 450 -14.61 -0.46 23.70
CA TRP A 450 -15.05 -0.35 22.32
C TRP A 450 -13.84 -0.44 21.39
N SER A 451 -13.92 -1.35 20.43
CA SER A 451 -12.97 -1.53 19.35
C SER A 451 -13.53 -0.90 18.08
N ASN A 452 -12.76 -0.01 17.46
CA ASN A 452 -13.17 0.64 16.23
C ASN A 452 -13.06 -0.31 15.04
N ILE A 453 -14.14 -0.42 14.26
CA ILE A 453 -14.15 -1.12 12.97
C ILE A 453 -13.66 -0.17 11.88
N THR A 454 -14.21 1.04 11.86
CA THR A 454 -13.88 2.11 10.91
C THR A 454 -14.42 3.44 11.42
N ASN A 455 -13.81 4.55 11.01
CA ASN A 455 -14.28 5.92 11.27
C ASN A 455 -14.80 6.66 10.01
N LYS A 456 -14.88 5.98 8.85
CA LYS A 456 -15.30 6.60 7.57
C LYS A 456 -16.26 5.72 6.77
N ALA A 457 -17.10 4.96 7.45
CA ALA A 457 -18.17 4.23 6.79
C ALA A 457 -19.13 5.23 6.14
N SER A 458 -19.53 5.00 4.89
CA SER A 458 -20.43 5.88 4.13
C SER A 458 -21.36 4.98 3.29
N ASP A 459 -22.21 5.55 2.46
CA ASP A 459 -23.13 4.78 1.59
C ASP A 459 -24.18 3.95 2.38
N LEU A 460 -24.38 4.29 3.65
CA LEU A 460 -25.30 3.63 4.60
C LEU A 460 -25.00 2.14 4.86
N LYS A 461 -23.85 1.65 4.38
CA LYS A 461 -23.41 0.25 4.55
C LYS A 461 -21.90 0.13 4.61
N PHE A 462 -21.40 -0.88 5.29
CA PHE A 462 -19.97 -1.16 5.42
C PHE A 462 -19.70 -2.67 5.39
N ASN A 463 -18.80 -3.12 4.53
CA ASN A 463 -18.38 -4.52 4.48
C ASN A 463 -17.39 -4.79 5.63
N TRP A 464 -17.85 -5.48 6.66
CA TRP A 464 -17.03 -5.86 7.81
C TRP A 464 -16.29 -7.17 7.53
N LYS A 465 -15.02 -7.05 7.14
CA LYS A 465 -14.19 -8.21 6.80
C LYS A 465 -13.44 -8.76 8.00
N ASN A 466 -13.29 -10.09 8.05
CA ASN A 466 -12.58 -10.81 9.11
C ASN A 466 -13.09 -10.43 10.51
N ILE A 467 -14.31 -10.85 10.85
CA ILE A 467 -14.87 -10.62 12.18
C ILE A 467 -13.88 -11.08 13.26
N PRO A 468 -13.67 -10.28 14.33
CA PRO A 468 -12.69 -10.56 15.37
C PRO A 468 -12.80 -11.98 15.92
N ASN A 469 -11.65 -12.64 16.10
CA ASN A 469 -11.58 -14.00 16.63
C ASN A 469 -11.65 -14.06 18.17
N THR A 470 -12.50 -13.23 18.76
CA THR A 470 -12.75 -13.16 20.21
C THR A 470 -14.21 -13.56 20.46
N PRO A 471 -14.48 -14.83 20.81
CA PRO A 471 -15.84 -15.29 21.11
C PRO A 471 -16.41 -14.56 22.33
N SER A 472 -17.62 -14.02 22.22
CA SER A 472 -18.37 -13.40 23.33
C SER A 472 -19.87 -13.39 23.03
N ASP A 473 -20.70 -13.57 24.05
CA ASP A 473 -22.16 -13.40 24.03
C ASP A 473 -22.62 -12.02 24.54
N GLU A 474 -21.68 -11.17 24.95
CA GLU A 474 -21.92 -9.79 25.42
C GLU A 474 -21.59 -8.74 24.34
N CYS A 475 -21.78 -9.08 23.06
CA CYS A 475 -21.37 -8.23 21.96
C CYS A 475 -22.33 -7.04 21.77
N LEU A 476 -21.77 -5.82 21.66
CA LEU A 476 -22.53 -4.61 21.30
C LEU A 476 -21.93 -3.95 20.05
N MET A 477 -22.76 -3.21 19.31
CA MET A 477 -22.33 -2.39 18.18
C MET A 477 -22.89 -0.98 18.26
N LYS A 478 -22.09 -0.01 17.79
CA LYS A 478 -22.41 1.42 17.87
C LYS A 478 -22.08 2.12 16.55
N VAL A 479 -22.95 3.03 16.14
CA VAL A 479 -22.76 3.95 15.01
C VAL A 479 -22.77 5.40 15.49
N THR A 480 -21.83 6.22 15.02
CA THR A 480 -21.71 7.64 15.40
C THR A 480 -21.45 8.51 14.16
N LYS A 481 -22.03 9.71 14.04
CA LYS A 481 -21.78 10.59 12.87
C LYS A 481 -20.32 11.04 12.81
N GLY A 482 -19.73 11.03 11.62
CA GLY A 482 -18.37 11.51 11.33
C GLY A 482 -18.32 13.00 10.96
N GLU A 483 -17.14 13.63 11.07
CA GLU A 483 -16.95 15.07 10.82
C GLU A 483 -16.81 15.40 9.31
N GLU A 484 -17.50 16.44 8.81
CA GLU A 484 -17.45 16.91 7.41
C GLU A 484 -16.14 17.68 7.09
N ILE A 485 -15.54 17.47 5.90
CA ILE A 485 -14.38 18.23 5.37
C ILE A 485 -14.77 18.87 4.01
N GLU A 486 -14.92 20.20 3.92
CA GLU A 486 -15.35 20.91 2.69
C GLU A 486 -14.22 21.18 1.66
N GLN A 487 -14.51 20.97 0.36
CA GLN A 487 -13.65 21.23 -0.82
C GLN A 487 -13.88 22.63 -1.44
N LYS A 488 -12.85 23.50 -1.57
CA LYS A 488 -12.94 24.77 -2.36
C LYS A 488 -11.64 25.33 -2.98
N ALA A 489 -10.50 24.63 -2.96
CA ALA A 489 -9.17 25.24 -3.19
C ALA A 489 -8.54 25.12 -4.61
N GLY A 490 -9.32 24.90 -5.67
CA GLY A 490 -8.79 24.45 -6.98
C GLY A 490 -8.46 25.50 -8.06
N LYS A 491 -8.30 26.81 -7.79
CA LYS A 491 -8.27 27.81 -8.89
C LYS A 491 -7.15 28.86 -8.96
N LEU A 492 -6.04 28.75 -8.20
CA LEU A 492 -4.95 29.71 -8.34
C LEU A 492 -3.57 29.09 -8.11
N ILE A 493 -2.73 29.10 -9.15
CA ILE A 493 -1.32 29.56 -9.17
C ILE A 493 -0.51 28.78 -10.24
N LYS A 494 -0.03 29.54 -11.22
CA LYS A 494 0.99 29.22 -12.23
C LYS A 494 1.87 30.49 -12.30
N VAL A 495 3.22 30.37 -12.33
CA VAL A 495 4.26 31.31 -12.88
C VAL A 495 5.54 31.49 -11.97
N LEU A 496 6.72 31.07 -12.51
CA LEU A 496 8.19 31.38 -12.24
C LEU A 496 8.92 30.77 -11.01
N GLY A 497 10.21 30.31 -10.95
CA GLY A 497 11.34 30.09 -11.90
C GLY A 497 12.78 30.43 -11.36
N PHE A 498 13.61 29.44 -10.95
CA PHE A 498 15.12 29.30 -10.86
C PHE A 498 16.08 29.93 -9.76
N CYS A 499 16.85 29.05 -9.04
CA CYS A 499 18.31 28.98 -8.64
C CYS A 499 19.15 30.01 -7.75
N THR A 500 19.52 29.68 -6.48
CA THR A 500 20.80 29.85 -5.63
C THR A 500 20.85 30.33 -4.08
N THR A 501 21.26 29.53 -3.03
CA THR A 501 20.71 29.29 -1.64
C THR A 501 20.98 30.41 -0.67
N PRO A 502 19.94 30.95 -0.03
CA PRO A 502 20.07 31.75 1.17
C PRO A 502 20.08 30.86 2.43
N LYS A 503 20.93 31.23 3.40
CA LYS A 503 20.99 30.60 4.74
C LYS A 503 20.28 31.48 5.77
N VAL A 504 19.52 30.86 6.67
CA VAL A 504 18.62 31.54 7.63
C VAL A 504 18.84 30.98 9.02
N ALA A 505 18.72 31.82 10.04
CA ALA A 505 18.60 31.36 11.42
C ALA A 505 17.42 32.05 12.11
N ARG A 506 16.76 31.33 13.02
CA ARG A 506 15.58 31.81 13.76
C ARG A 506 15.90 31.92 15.24
N SER A 507 15.38 32.97 15.87
CA SER A 507 15.51 33.17 17.32
C SER A 507 14.88 31.99 18.08
N PRO A 508 15.60 31.36 19.03
CA PRO A 508 15.07 30.35 19.93
C PRO A 508 13.95 30.80 20.86
N ILE A 509 13.87 32.09 21.17
CA ILE A 509 12.99 32.59 22.23
C ILE A 509 11.93 33.57 21.72
N SER A 510 12.14 34.19 20.56
CA SER A 510 11.22 35.17 19.98
C SER A 510 10.67 34.67 18.64
N ASN A 511 9.53 35.23 18.24
CA ASN A 511 8.93 34.96 16.93
C ASN A 511 9.63 35.72 15.79
N GLU A 512 10.92 36.00 15.96
CA GLU A 512 11.75 36.74 15.01
C GLU A 512 12.75 35.80 14.34
N PHE A 513 13.03 36.00 13.06
CA PHE A 513 14.11 35.29 12.38
C PHE A 513 14.97 36.26 11.58
N ALA A 514 16.28 36.01 11.57
CA ALA A 514 17.27 36.78 10.83
C ALA A 514 17.52 36.08 9.48
N PHE A 515 17.16 36.77 8.41
CA PHE A 515 17.26 36.30 7.04
C PHE A 515 18.35 37.07 6.29
N ILE A 516 19.31 36.33 5.73
CA ILE A 516 20.40 36.89 4.92
C ILE A 516 19.95 37.02 3.46
N HIS A 517 20.14 38.20 2.88
CA HIS A 517 20.03 38.43 1.44
C HIS A 517 21.18 39.31 0.96
N SER A 518 22.06 38.72 0.15
CA SER A 518 23.29 39.38 -0.32
C SER A 518 24.17 39.89 0.84
N SER A 519 24.22 41.20 1.06
CA SER A 519 24.92 41.92 2.14
C SER A 519 24.00 42.39 3.26
N LEU A 520 22.72 42.03 3.22
CA LEU A 520 21.70 42.51 4.16
C LEU A 520 21.18 41.37 5.04
N ILE A 521 20.79 41.69 6.26
CA ILE A 521 20.08 40.80 7.19
C ILE A 521 18.78 41.46 7.60
N SER A 522 17.64 40.85 7.28
CA SER A 522 16.33 41.30 7.74
C SER A 522 15.85 40.43 8.89
N ILE A 523 15.51 41.04 10.03
CA ILE A 523 14.85 40.44 11.17
C ILE A 523 13.34 40.66 11.02
N ILE A 524 12.57 39.57 11.01
CA ILE A 524 11.14 39.58 10.65
C ILE A 524 10.31 38.92 11.74
N ASP A 525 9.26 39.60 12.20
CA ASP A 525 8.30 39.06 13.19
C ASP A 525 7.21 38.26 12.47
N ILE A 526 7.09 37.01 12.91
CA ILE A 526 6.32 35.98 12.23
C ILE A 526 4.80 36.11 12.49
N ASN A 527 4.39 36.78 13.57
CA ASN A 527 2.99 36.95 13.91
C ASN A 527 2.38 38.12 13.14
N THR A 528 3.08 39.24 13.11
CA THR A 528 2.70 40.45 12.38
C THR A 528 2.99 40.36 10.89
N LYS A 529 3.85 39.42 10.49
CA LYS A 529 4.33 39.24 9.10
C LYS A 529 5.01 40.50 8.57
N SER A 530 5.67 41.24 9.46
CA SER A 530 6.34 42.52 9.15
C SER A 530 7.84 42.43 9.41
N ILE A 531 8.63 43.13 8.59
CA ILE A 531 10.06 43.28 8.81
C ILE A 531 10.25 44.17 10.03
N VAL A 532 10.77 43.61 11.11
CA VAL A 532 11.08 44.33 12.36
C VAL A 532 12.28 45.23 12.15
N ARG A 533 13.30 44.72 11.44
CA ARG A 533 14.55 45.44 11.19
C ARG A 533 15.23 44.92 9.94
N THR A 534 15.92 45.78 9.21
CA THR A 534 16.91 45.37 8.20
C THR A 534 18.25 45.99 8.57
N ILE A 535 19.30 45.17 8.52
CA ILE A 535 20.67 45.50 8.89
C ILE A 535 21.53 45.30 7.65
N ALA A 536 22.26 46.33 7.23
CA ALA A 536 23.13 46.27 6.06
C ALA A 536 24.59 46.06 6.45
N PHE A 537 25.34 45.30 5.64
CA PHE A 537 26.75 44.99 5.88
C PHE A 537 27.61 45.17 4.63
N ASP A 538 28.46 46.19 4.62
CA ASP A 538 29.22 46.54 3.41
C ASP A 538 30.53 45.76 3.22
N ASN A 539 30.94 44.93 4.20
CA ASN A 539 32.32 44.38 4.28
C ASN A 539 32.44 42.86 4.47
N LEU A 540 31.36 42.09 4.26
CA LEU A 540 31.41 40.63 4.20
C LEU A 540 31.27 40.23 2.73
N SER A 541 32.24 39.51 2.17
CA SER A 541 32.18 39.03 0.78
C SER A 541 31.13 37.93 0.65
N GLY A 542 29.86 38.33 0.67
CA GLY A 542 28.71 37.45 0.90
C GLY A 542 28.66 36.93 2.34
N ILE A 543 27.44 36.75 2.86
CA ILE A 543 27.22 36.09 4.15
C ILE A 543 26.74 34.67 3.84
N TYR A 544 27.51 33.66 4.26
CA TYR A 544 27.32 32.27 3.88
C TYR A 544 26.76 31.38 4.97
N CYS A 545 26.69 31.84 6.21
CA CYS A 545 26.19 31.07 7.33
C CYS A 545 25.80 31.98 8.48
N ILE A 546 24.83 31.55 9.27
CA ILE A 546 24.30 32.25 10.43
C ILE A 546 23.81 31.21 11.45
N ASP A 547 23.96 31.50 12.74
CA ASP A 547 23.31 30.74 13.80
C ASP A 547 22.95 31.64 14.98
N TYR A 548 21.88 31.31 15.72
CA TYR A 548 21.49 32.01 16.94
C TYR A 548 22.10 31.33 18.16
N ASN A 549 22.44 32.13 19.18
CA ASN A 549 22.69 31.53 20.48
C ASN A 549 21.41 30.91 21.05
N PRO A 550 21.49 29.88 21.91
CA PRO A 550 20.32 29.21 22.50
C PRO A 550 19.35 30.14 23.25
N GLN A 551 19.85 31.26 23.78
CA GLN A 551 19.04 32.28 24.46
C GLN A 551 18.35 33.23 23.49
N GLY A 552 18.75 33.28 22.22
CA GLY A 552 18.07 33.94 21.10
C GLY A 552 18.07 35.46 21.08
N ASP A 553 18.84 36.07 21.96
CA ASP A 553 19.11 37.50 21.98
C ASP A 553 20.28 37.89 21.05
N ARG A 554 21.06 36.92 20.55
CA ARG A 554 22.21 37.15 19.65
C ARG A 554 22.28 36.14 18.51
N PHE A 555 22.89 36.55 17.40
CA PHE A 555 23.30 35.62 16.34
C PHE A 555 24.70 35.93 15.82
N VAL A 556 25.37 34.93 15.28
CA VAL A 556 26.67 35.06 14.60
C VAL A 556 26.47 34.80 13.12
N ILE A 557 27.03 35.67 12.29
CA ILE A 557 27.11 35.51 10.83
C ILE A 557 28.55 35.29 10.39
N GLY A 558 28.76 34.58 9.29
CA GLY A 558 30.08 34.36 8.68
C GLY A 558 30.03 34.43 7.16
N GLY A 559 31.09 34.98 6.55
CA GLY A 559 31.18 35.22 5.10
C GLY A 559 32.42 34.64 4.42
N GLY A 560 32.63 35.04 3.15
CA GLY A 560 33.71 34.50 2.30
C GLY A 560 35.12 34.97 2.57
N ASN A 561 35.28 36.02 3.37
CA ASN A 561 36.56 36.59 3.74
C ASN A 561 37.03 36.15 5.13
N GLY A 562 36.28 35.23 5.78
CA GLY A 562 36.57 34.68 7.10
C GLY A 562 36.27 35.60 8.27
N LEU A 563 35.64 36.75 8.01
CA LEU A 563 35.08 37.58 9.07
C LEU A 563 33.75 37.00 9.54
N LEU A 564 33.61 36.90 10.86
CA LEU A 564 32.35 36.63 11.55
C LEU A 564 31.91 37.88 12.31
N LYS A 565 30.60 38.10 12.40
CA LYS A 565 30.04 39.18 13.21
C LYS A 565 28.95 38.64 14.11
N MET A 566 28.97 39.01 15.39
CA MET A 566 27.92 38.74 16.34
C MET A 566 27.06 39.99 16.50
N ILE A 567 25.76 39.82 16.40
CA ILE A 567 24.78 40.90 16.36
C ILE A 567 23.78 40.70 17.49
N ASP A 568 23.46 41.80 18.17
CA ASP A 568 22.37 41.85 19.14
C ASP A 568 21.05 42.00 18.37
N VAL A 569 20.12 41.10 18.62
CA VAL A 569 18.88 40.98 17.85
C VAL A 569 18.00 42.20 18.03
N LYS A 570 17.97 42.78 19.23
CA LYS A 570 17.07 43.88 19.59
C LYS A 570 17.50 45.20 18.96
N THR A 571 18.80 45.50 19.06
CA THR A 571 19.41 46.74 18.58
C THR A 571 19.79 46.66 17.11
N GLY A 572 20.15 45.46 16.63
CA GLY A 572 20.75 45.24 15.31
C GLY A 572 22.22 45.67 15.23
N GLU A 573 22.83 46.02 16.37
CA GLU A 573 24.22 46.46 16.43
C GLU A 573 25.18 45.26 16.46
N ILE A 574 26.35 45.44 15.86
CA ILE A 574 27.43 44.46 15.94
C ILE A 574 28.00 44.51 17.36
N VAL A 575 27.71 43.48 18.15
CA VAL A 575 28.22 43.31 19.51
C VAL A 575 29.70 42.96 19.49
N LYS A 576 30.12 42.14 18.52
CA LYS A 576 31.49 41.68 18.40
C LYS A 576 31.80 41.19 16.99
N SER A 577 33.07 41.27 16.57
CA SER A 577 33.55 40.68 15.31
C SER A 577 34.66 39.68 15.60
N PHE A 578 34.76 38.64 14.79
CA PHE A 578 35.75 37.58 14.87
C PHE A 578 36.35 37.40 13.49
N ASP A 579 37.58 36.90 13.41
CA ASP A 579 38.29 36.75 12.15
C ASP A 579 39.10 35.46 12.19
N ILE A 580 38.99 34.64 11.14
CA ILE A 580 39.78 33.41 10.95
C ILE A 580 40.76 33.52 9.75
N GLY A 581 40.97 34.73 9.22
CA GLY A 581 41.72 35.03 8.00
C GLY A 581 40.92 34.74 6.74
N LYS A 582 41.47 35.02 5.55
CA LYS A 582 40.77 34.89 4.24
C LYS A 582 40.36 33.45 3.88
N LYS A 583 39.32 32.94 4.55
CA LYS A 583 38.78 31.58 4.41
C LYS A 583 37.26 31.61 4.35
N THR A 584 36.69 30.82 3.46
CA THR A 584 35.23 30.69 3.35
C THR A 584 34.69 29.90 4.52
N ILE A 585 33.72 30.48 5.23
CA ILE A 585 33.01 29.81 6.31
C ILE A 585 31.82 29.06 5.73
N SER A 586 31.72 27.75 6.00
CA SER A 586 30.72 26.85 5.43
C SER A 586 29.58 26.50 6.40
N LEU A 587 29.87 26.34 7.70
CA LEU A 587 28.90 26.01 8.75
C LEU A 587 29.20 26.82 10.01
N ILE A 588 28.15 27.14 10.79
CA ILE A 588 28.25 27.67 12.16
C ILE A 588 27.25 26.89 13.02
N LYS A 589 27.66 26.50 14.23
CA LYS A 589 26.80 25.87 15.25
C LYS A 589 27.13 26.34 16.66
N PHE A 590 26.15 26.87 17.38
CA PHE A 590 26.24 27.11 18.81
C PHE A 590 26.20 25.80 19.61
N SER A 591 26.91 25.77 20.72
CA SER A 591 26.76 24.72 21.73
C SER A 591 25.37 24.81 22.36
N PRO A 592 24.80 23.70 22.87
CA PRO A 592 23.51 23.71 23.57
C PRO A 592 23.46 24.68 24.77
N SER A 593 24.60 24.90 25.43
CA SER A 593 24.76 25.86 26.52
C SER A 593 24.75 27.32 26.06
N GLY A 594 25.16 27.59 24.82
CA GLY A 594 25.26 28.93 24.25
C GLY A 594 26.56 29.66 24.58
N ASN A 595 27.44 29.04 25.36
CA ASN A 595 28.71 29.64 25.74
C ASN A 595 29.74 29.64 24.60
N PHE A 596 29.57 28.74 23.62
CA PHE A 596 30.49 28.55 22.53
C PHE A 596 29.75 28.46 21.19
N PHE A 597 30.47 28.75 20.11
CA PHE A 597 30.07 28.32 18.78
C PHE A 597 31.25 27.78 18.00
N ALA A 598 30.99 26.75 17.20
CA ALA A 598 31.90 26.18 16.24
C ALA A 598 31.57 26.70 14.84
N CYS A 599 32.57 26.99 14.02
CA CYS A 599 32.39 27.28 12.61
C CYS A 599 33.38 26.50 11.76
N SER A 600 32.95 25.99 10.61
CA SER A 600 33.85 25.30 9.68
C SER A 600 34.26 26.16 8.52
N SER A 601 35.46 25.93 8.04
CA SER A 601 35.93 26.39 6.75
C SER A 601 36.37 25.21 5.88
N SER A 602 36.99 25.50 4.73
CA SER A 602 37.57 24.49 3.85
C SER A 602 38.67 23.63 4.50
N ASP A 603 39.28 24.07 5.62
CA ASP A 603 40.41 23.37 6.25
C ASP A 603 40.17 22.88 7.68
N SER A 604 39.39 23.61 8.47
CA SER A 604 39.31 23.43 9.92
C SER A 604 37.98 23.86 10.49
N ILE A 605 37.70 23.39 11.68
CA ILE A 605 36.62 23.86 12.55
C ILE A 605 37.23 24.80 13.61
N TYR A 606 36.76 26.03 13.68
CA TYR A 606 37.21 27.04 14.66
C TYR A 606 36.15 27.20 15.73
N ILE A 607 36.58 27.38 16.98
CA ILE A 607 35.69 27.50 18.13
C ILE A 607 35.95 28.80 18.85
N PHE A 608 34.87 29.53 19.08
CA PHE A 608 34.88 30.82 19.74
C PHE A 608 34.08 30.76 21.03
N GLU A 609 34.63 31.37 22.07
CA GLU A 609 33.86 31.70 23.27
C GLU A 609 33.06 32.97 23.02
N VAL A 610 31.76 32.88 23.28
CA VAL A 610 30.77 33.90 22.93
C VAL A 610 30.99 35.21 23.69
N ASN A 611 31.37 35.14 24.97
CA ASN A 611 31.49 36.31 25.84
C ASN A 611 32.80 37.08 25.63
N SER A 612 33.95 36.41 25.74
CA SER A 612 35.25 37.07 25.55
C SER A 612 35.49 37.45 24.09
N GLY A 613 34.99 36.64 23.15
CA GLY A 613 35.35 36.71 21.74
C GLY A 613 36.62 35.96 21.39
N ALA A 614 37.24 35.29 22.36
CA ALA A 614 38.48 34.56 22.16
C ALA A 614 38.25 33.37 21.24
N LEU A 615 39.14 33.21 20.26
CA LEU A 615 39.32 31.94 19.56
C LEU A 615 39.92 30.95 20.57
N ILE A 616 39.10 30.01 21.03
CA ILE A 616 39.49 28.99 22.02
C ILE A 616 40.34 27.90 21.36
N GLY A 617 40.05 27.60 20.10
CA GLY A 617 40.85 26.64 19.36
C GLY A 617 40.45 26.51 17.90
N SER A 618 41.38 25.98 17.11
CA SER A 618 41.15 25.54 15.73
C SER A 618 41.46 24.05 15.62
N MET A 619 40.48 23.27 15.20
CA MET A 619 40.55 21.83 15.07
C MET A 619 40.65 21.49 13.59
N SER A 620 41.83 21.04 13.14
CA SER A 620 42.03 20.72 11.73
C SER A 620 41.18 19.51 11.32
N GLY A 621 40.31 19.71 10.32
CA GLY A 621 39.60 18.64 9.63
C GLY A 621 40.53 17.86 8.68
N GLY A 622 41.61 18.50 8.25
CA GLY A 622 42.53 18.03 7.20
C GLY A 622 42.48 19.00 6.01
N LYS A 623 42.83 18.54 4.80
CA LYS A 623 42.64 19.34 3.56
C LYS A 623 41.17 19.39 3.08
N TYR A 624 40.24 18.93 3.91
CA TYR A 624 38.88 18.63 3.52
C TYR A 624 37.92 19.24 4.54
N GLY A 625 36.93 19.99 4.04
CA GLY A 625 35.87 20.56 4.85
C GLY A 625 35.00 19.49 5.51
N ALA A 626 34.44 19.82 6.67
CA ALA A 626 33.45 18.97 7.31
C ALA A 626 32.16 18.93 6.47
N TRP A 627 31.65 17.72 6.23
CA TRP A 627 30.41 17.46 5.50
C TRP A 627 29.18 17.56 6.42
N ASN A 628 29.34 17.19 7.69
CA ASN A 628 28.33 17.35 8.75
C ASN A 628 29.02 17.82 10.03
N ILE A 629 28.35 18.65 10.83
CA ILE A 629 28.75 19.02 12.20
C ILE A 629 27.52 19.01 13.10
N LEU A 630 27.60 18.33 14.23
CA LEU A 630 26.54 18.30 15.25
C LEU A 630 27.12 18.27 16.67
N PHE A 631 26.45 18.97 17.59
CA PHE A 631 26.65 18.76 19.02
C PHE A 631 25.75 17.61 19.49
N SER A 632 26.22 16.79 20.43
CA SER A 632 25.36 15.81 21.07
C SER A 632 24.24 16.51 21.85
N PRO A 633 23.05 15.88 21.98
CA PRO A 633 21.92 16.45 22.71
C PRO A 633 22.26 16.90 24.14
N ASN A 634 23.10 16.14 24.85
CA ASN A 634 23.56 16.49 26.19
C ASN A 634 24.66 17.56 26.23
N GLY A 635 25.15 18.02 25.07
CA GLY A 635 26.19 19.04 24.95
C GLY A 635 27.60 18.58 25.32
N GLU A 636 27.85 17.27 25.45
CA GLU A 636 29.17 16.73 25.79
C GLU A 636 30.11 16.57 24.60
N PHE A 637 29.58 16.33 23.40
CA PHE A 637 30.37 16.02 22.22
C PHE A 637 30.08 16.97 21.07
N LEU A 638 31.13 17.28 20.31
CA LEU A 638 31.05 17.87 18.98
C LEU A 638 31.52 16.81 17.99
N ILE A 639 30.70 16.51 16.98
CA ILE A 639 30.92 15.41 16.05
C ILE A 639 30.88 15.99 14.63
N ALA A 640 31.88 15.63 13.82
CA ALA A 640 31.91 16.03 12.41
C ALA A 640 32.38 14.90 11.50
N SER A 641 31.72 14.74 10.34
CA SER A 641 32.20 13.84 9.28
C SER A 641 32.93 14.60 8.19
N PHE A 642 33.92 13.95 7.57
CA PHE A 642 34.83 14.55 6.60
C PHE A 642 34.89 13.70 5.34
N SER A 643 35.25 14.34 4.22
CA SER A 643 35.34 13.69 2.91
C SER A 643 36.44 12.62 2.80
N ASN A 644 37.38 12.61 3.75
CA ASN A 644 38.45 11.64 3.84
C ASN A 644 38.04 10.38 4.64
N TYR A 645 36.74 10.07 4.67
CA TYR A 645 36.20 8.88 5.34
C TYR A 645 36.52 8.84 6.84
N SER A 646 36.51 10.01 7.49
CA SER A 646 36.71 10.13 8.93
C SER A 646 35.54 10.83 9.60
N ILE A 647 35.20 10.37 10.80
CA ILE A 647 34.31 11.06 11.73
C ILE A 647 35.16 11.45 12.93
N LYS A 648 35.30 12.75 13.19
CA LYS A 648 36.07 13.25 14.32
C LYS A 648 35.15 13.73 15.42
N ILE A 649 35.56 13.47 16.65
CA ILE A 649 34.79 13.74 17.86
C ILE A 649 35.68 14.54 18.82
N TRP A 650 35.12 15.62 19.33
CA TRP A 650 35.74 16.48 20.34
C TRP A 650 34.85 16.58 21.56
N ASP A 651 35.48 16.85 22.69
CA ASP A 651 34.79 17.27 23.90
C ASP A 651 34.22 18.66 23.67
N ALA A 652 32.91 18.85 23.87
CA ALA A 652 32.26 20.12 23.58
C ALA A 652 32.48 21.20 24.64
N ASN A 653 33.12 20.88 25.77
CA ASN A 653 33.43 21.85 26.84
C ASN A 653 34.90 22.29 26.80
N SER A 654 35.83 21.35 26.61
CA SER A 654 37.27 21.59 26.55
C SER A 654 37.81 21.71 25.13
N PHE A 655 37.05 21.27 24.12
CA PHE A 655 37.45 21.20 22.71
C PHE A 655 38.68 20.34 22.43
N LEU A 656 39.05 19.53 23.41
CA LEU A 656 40.06 18.51 23.25
C LEU A 656 39.53 17.43 22.31
N PHE A 657 40.35 17.10 21.32
CA PHE A 657 40.09 15.99 20.43
C PHE A 657 39.96 14.71 21.25
N ARG A 658 38.81 14.04 21.13
CA ARG A 658 38.52 12.81 21.84
C ARG A 658 38.89 11.61 20.99
N ASN A 659 38.41 11.55 19.75
CA ASN A 659 38.69 10.41 18.88
C ASN A 659 38.43 10.73 17.40
N MET A 660 39.00 9.91 16.52
CA MET A 660 38.69 9.83 15.11
C MET A 660 38.27 8.41 14.77
N LEU A 661 37.05 8.29 14.30
CA LEU A 661 36.48 7.05 13.81
C LEU A 661 36.73 6.97 12.30
N SER A 662 37.44 5.93 11.88
CA SER A 662 37.67 5.65 10.46
C SER A 662 36.52 4.83 9.90
N VAL A 663 35.99 5.26 8.76
CA VAL A 663 34.95 4.54 8.03
C VAL A 663 35.46 4.08 6.67
N PRO A 664 34.99 2.94 6.15
CA PRO A 664 35.52 2.36 4.91
C PRO A 664 35.09 3.12 3.65
N TYR A 665 33.99 3.88 3.74
CA TYR A 665 33.39 4.63 2.64
C TYR A 665 32.83 5.95 3.14
N SER A 666 32.42 6.81 2.20
CA SER A 666 31.75 8.07 2.51
C SER A 666 30.50 7.84 3.36
N THR A 667 30.39 8.58 4.46
CA THR A 667 29.22 8.54 5.33
C THR A 667 28.06 9.27 4.67
N LYS A 668 27.05 8.51 4.22
CA LYS A 668 25.83 9.10 3.64
C LYS A 668 24.79 9.47 4.70
N ALA A 669 24.78 8.76 5.83
CA ALA A 669 23.85 8.98 6.93
C ALA A 669 24.57 8.87 8.28
N LEU A 670 24.25 9.78 9.20
CA LEU A 670 24.68 9.79 10.60
C LEU A 670 23.45 9.81 11.51
N ALA A 671 23.44 8.96 12.54
CA ALA A 671 22.39 8.94 13.56
C ALA A 671 23.01 8.84 14.96
N ILE A 672 22.48 9.60 15.93
CA ILE A 672 22.87 9.50 17.34
C ILE A 672 21.63 9.18 18.18
N THR A 673 21.75 8.30 19.18
CA THR A 673 20.63 7.96 20.05
C THR A 673 20.20 9.16 20.90
N PRO A 674 18.91 9.27 21.29
CA PRO A 674 18.40 10.39 22.09
C PRO A 674 19.14 10.59 23.42
N ASP A 675 19.60 9.50 24.04
CA ASP A 675 20.39 9.53 25.27
C ASP A 675 21.87 9.91 25.06
N SER A 676 22.26 10.24 23.83
CA SER A 676 23.63 10.57 23.39
C SER A 676 24.64 9.43 23.53
N LYS A 677 24.22 8.18 23.79
CA LYS A 677 25.13 7.07 24.11
C LYS A 677 25.61 6.25 22.92
N LYS A 678 24.93 6.29 21.77
CA LYS A 678 25.35 5.55 20.57
C LYS A 678 25.35 6.43 19.33
N LEU A 679 26.35 6.26 18.49
CA LEU A 679 26.46 6.89 17.17
C LEU A 679 26.47 5.80 16.11
N ALA A 680 25.74 5.98 15.01
CA ALA A 680 25.78 5.12 13.85
C ALA A 680 26.10 5.91 12.58
N ALA A 681 26.82 5.26 11.67
CA ALA A 681 27.16 5.78 10.36
C ALA A 681 26.88 4.73 9.26
N GLY A 682 26.09 5.11 8.27
CA GLY A 682 25.89 4.35 7.03
C GLY A 682 27.03 4.65 6.05
N CYS A 683 27.91 3.67 5.84
CA CYS A 683 29.16 3.82 5.11
C CYS A 683 29.20 2.82 3.94
N GLY A 684 28.62 3.18 2.79
CA GLY A 684 28.52 2.28 1.66
C GLY A 684 27.68 1.05 1.99
N THR A 685 28.29 -0.14 1.99
CA THR A 685 27.63 -1.43 2.27
C THR A 685 27.63 -1.83 3.75
N GLU A 686 28.12 -0.93 4.62
CA GLU A 686 28.29 -1.18 6.04
C GLU A 686 27.53 -0.17 6.90
N ILE A 687 27.04 -0.64 8.04
CA ILE A 687 26.59 0.22 9.14
C ILE A 687 27.53 0.01 10.30
N LYS A 688 28.18 1.10 10.72
CA LYS A 688 29.09 1.10 11.86
C LYS A 688 28.46 1.82 13.04
N ILE A 689 28.60 1.25 14.23
CA ILE A 689 27.98 1.73 15.46
C ILE A 689 29.04 1.83 16.54
N TRP A 690 29.08 2.96 17.23
CA TRP A 690 30.02 3.26 18.31
C TRP A 690 29.29 3.64 19.59
N ASN A 691 29.91 3.28 20.72
CA ASN A 691 29.49 3.73 22.04
C ASN A 691 30.12 5.09 22.29
N MET A 692 29.31 6.11 22.59
CA MET A 692 29.80 7.47 22.76
C MET A 692 30.57 7.69 24.06
N ASN A 693 30.38 6.83 25.06
CA ASN A 693 31.06 6.97 26.36
C ASN A 693 32.53 6.54 26.30
N ASN A 694 32.86 5.50 25.52
CA ASN A 694 34.22 4.97 25.39
C ASN A 694 34.78 5.03 23.97
N LEU A 695 33.95 5.41 22.98
CA LEU A 695 34.29 5.56 21.56
C LEU A 695 34.79 4.26 20.90
N GLU A 696 34.44 3.13 21.50
CA GLU A 696 34.69 1.82 20.94
C GLU A 696 33.58 1.44 19.96
N GLU A 697 33.97 0.75 18.89
CA GLU A 697 33.02 0.17 17.94
C GLU A 697 32.21 -0.91 18.67
N ILE A 698 30.90 -0.69 18.79
CA ILE A 698 29.96 -1.70 19.30
C ILE A 698 29.81 -2.80 18.26
N LYS A 699 29.60 -2.40 17.00
CA LYS A 699 29.32 -3.33 15.91
C LYS A 699 29.59 -2.73 14.53
N SER A 700 30.11 -3.56 13.63
CA SER A 700 30.03 -3.39 12.17
C SER A 700 29.07 -4.43 11.58
N ILE A 701 28.11 -3.97 10.79
CA ILE A 701 27.11 -4.81 10.12
C ILE A 701 27.37 -4.75 8.61
N TYR A 702 27.61 -5.92 7.99
CA TYR A 702 27.95 -6.05 6.56
C TYR A 702 26.74 -6.54 5.75
N ASN A 703 26.32 -5.76 4.75
CA ASN A 703 25.07 -6.00 4.02
C ASN A 703 25.27 -6.59 2.61
N SER A 704 25.98 -7.71 2.50
CA SER A 704 26.07 -8.55 1.27
C SER A 704 26.25 -7.75 -0.03
N ASN A 705 27.17 -6.77 -0.04
CA ASN A 705 27.47 -5.86 -1.17
C ASN A 705 26.35 -4.91 -1.63
N VAL A 706 25.36 -4.63 -0.79
CA VAL A 706 24.30 -3.65 -1.10
C VAL A 706 24.48 -2.39 -0.26
N SER A 707 24.53 -1.23 -0.92
CA SER A 707 24.68 0.06 -0.24
C SER A 707 23.46 0.38 0.62
N VAL A 708 23.72 0.99 1.76
CA VAL A 708 22.69 1.53 2.66
C VAL A 708 22.42 2.99 2.26
N SER A 709 21.15 3.32 2.01
CA SER A 709 20.74 4.68 1.62
C SER A 709 20.37 5.53 2.84
N ASP A 710 19.78 4.91 3.88
CA ASP A 710 19.29 5.59 5.07
C ASP A 710 19.34 4.64 6.28
N ILE A 711 19.46 5.20 7.49
CA ILE A 711 19.53 4.44 8.76
C ILE A 711 18.71 5.13 9.85
N ASP A 712 18.14 4.32 10.75
CA ASP A 712 17.47 4.83 11.95
C ASP A 712 17.64 3.88 13.14
N PHE A 713 17.72 4.46 14.35
CA PHE A 713 17.78 3.70 15.61
C PHE A 713 16.38 3.48 16.16
N SER A 714 16.15 2.32 16.77
CA SER A 714 14.98 2.17 17.64
C SER A 714 15.05 3.14 18.82
N PRO A 715 13.92 3.52 19.43
CA PRO A 715 13.88 4.50 20.51
C PRO A 715 14.71 4.12 21.75
N ASN A 716 14.81 2.83 22.04
CA ASN A 716 15.68 2.28 23.10
C ASN A 716 17.14 2.08 22.63
N GLY A 717 17.43 2.28 21.34
CA GLY A 717 18.73 2.11 20.72
C GLY A 717 19.25 0.66 20.69
N GLU A 718 18.38 -0.33 20.85
CA GLU A 718 18.75 -1.76 20.81
C GLU A 718 18.70 -2.34 19.39
N MET A 719 17.96 -1.72 18.48
CA MET A 719 17.82 -2.14 17.09
C MET A 719 18.23 -1.02 16.15
N ILE A 720 18.70 -1.40 14.97
CA ILE A 720 18.98 -0.48 13.86
C ILE A 720 18.36 -1.01 12.58
N ALA A 721 17.74 -0.12 11.82
CA ALA A 721 17.11 -0.44 10.54
C ALA A 721 17.88 0.24 9.41
N GLY A 722 17.99 -0.44 8.28
CA GLY A 722 18.67 0.06 7.10
C GLY A 722 17.80 -0.13 5.86
N TYR A 723 17.70 0.93 5.07
CA TYR A 723 17.15 0.87 3.72
C TYR A 723 18.27 0.53 2.73
N LEU A 724 18.07 -0.51 1.93
CA LEU A 724 19.09 -1.04 1.03
C LEU A 724 18.75 -0.77 -0.44
N ASN A 725 19.77 -0.48 -1.25
CA ASN A 725 19.61 -0.16 -2.67
C ASN A 725 19.04 -1.32 -3.53
N ASN A 726 18.99 -2.55 -3.00
CA ASN A 726 18.32 -3.68 -3.64
C ASN A 726 16.81 -3.74 -3.34
N LYS A 727 16.22 -2.65 -2.86
CA LYS A 727 14.79 -2.52 -2.56
C LYS A 727 14.33 -3.44 -1.42
N SER A 728 15.18 -3.60 -0.41
CA SER A 728 14.84 -4.33 0.82
C SER A 728 15.11 -3.48 2.06
N LEU A 729 14.42 -3.82 3.15
CA LEU A 729 14.71 -3.30 4.48
C LEU A 729 15.20 -4.44 5.35
N LYS A 730 16.22 -4.16 6.13
CA LYS A 730 16.73 -5.10 7.09
C LYS A 730 16.85 -4.45 8.46
N VAL A 731 16.70 -5.29 9.48
CA VAL A 731 16.71 -4.90 10.87
C VAL A 731 17.69 -5.79 11.61
N TRP A 732 18.58 -5.17 12.37
CA TRP A 732 19.60 -5.87 13.11
C TRP A 732 19.52 -5.53 14.59
N ASP A 733 19.79 -6.53 15.41
CA ASP A 733 20.09 -6.32 16.82
C ASP A 733 21.47 -5.65 16.93
N VAL A 734 21.53 -4.50 17.61
CA VAL A 734 22.74 -3.68 17.71
C VAL A 734 23.86 -4.43 18.44
N LYS A 735 23.53 -5.31 19.40
CA LYS A 735 24.51 -6.00 20.24
C LYS A 735 25.15 -7.19 19.53
N SER A 736 24.34 -8.08 18.95
CA SER A 736 24.81 -9.29 18.29
C SER A 736 25.22 -9.02 16.84
N GLY A 737 24.57 -8.08 16.17
CA GLY A 737 24.65 -7.87 14.72
C GLY A 737 23.87 -8.91 13.91
N PHE A 738 23.07 -9.76 14.55
CA PHE A 738 22.23 -10.72 13.84
C PHE A 738 21.08 -10.01 13.12
N GLU A 739 20.83 -10.44 11.89
CA GLU A 739 19.64 -10.06 11.14
C GLU A 739 18.41 -10.62 11.83
N MET A 740 17.52 -9.74 12.29
CA MET A 740 16.26 -10.10 12.95
C MET A 740 15.13 -10.22 11.94
N ASN A 741 15.07 -9.27 10.98
CA ASN A 741 14.02 -9.21 9.98
C ASN A 741 14.62 -8.80 8.62
N ASN A 742 14.07 -9.40 7.57
CA ASN A 742 14.37 -9.04 6.18
C ASN A 742 13.07 -8.89 5.40
N PHE A 743 12.80 -7.66 4.99
CA PHE A 743 11.57 -7.27 4.31
C PHE A 743 11.89 -6.94 2.86
N SER A 744 11.32 -7.73 1.94
CA SER A 744 11.48 -7.58 0.49
C SER A 744 10.20 -7.08 -0.18
N GLY A 745 10.29 -6.67 -1.45
CA GLY A 745 9.13 -6.21 -2.22
C GLY A 745 8.86 -4.70 -2.13
N LEU A 746 9.89 -3.87 -1.94
CA LEU A 746 9.81 -2.44 -2.19
C LEU A 746 10.02 -2.16 -3.69
N SER A 747 9.42 -1.09 -4.20
CA SER A 747 9.41 -0.80 -5.64
C SER A 747 10.60 0.05 -6.13
N ASN A 748 11.32 0.72 -5.24
CA ASN A 748 12.46 1.59 -5.56
C ASN A 748 13.74 1.29 -4.75
N ALA A 749 14.89 1.64 -5.29
CA ALA A 749 16.22 1.46 -4.70
C ALA A 749 16.60 2.57 -3.72
N ASP A 750 16.12 3.79 -3.97
CA ASP A 750 16.28 4.91 -3.04
C ASP A 750 15.00 5.05 -2.21
N GLY A 751 15.17 5.08 -0.88
CA GLY A 751 14.07 5.16 0.06
C GLY A 751 14.51 5.51 1.47
N ASN A 752 13.51 5.77 2.33
CA ASN A 752 13.71 6.16 3.72
C ASN A 752 13.21 5.06 4.66
N VAL A 753 13.77 5.00 5.86
CA VAL A 753 13.34 4.10 6.94
C VAL A 753 13.21 4.86 8.26
N LEU A 754 12.17 4.55 9.03
CA LEU A 754 11.95 5.12 10.37
C LEU A 754 11.39 4.07 11.33
N PHE A 755 11.89 4.07 12.56
CA PHE A 755 11.24 3.38 13.67
C PHE A 755 10.07 4.20 14.22
N THR A 756 9.03 3.49 14.63
CA THR A 756 7.96 4.08 15.45
C THR A 756 8.47 4.29 16.87
N HIS A 757 7.98 5.30 17.60
CA HIS A 757 8.54 5.60 18.93
C HIS A 757 8.24 4.51 19.97
N ASN A 758 7.38 3.54 19.67
CA ASN A 758 7.19 2.34 20.49
C ASN A 758 8.15 1.18 20.13
N GLY A 759 8.96 1.32 19.08
CA GLY A 759 9.91 0.31 18.60
C GLY A 759 9.31 -0.96 17.99
N LYS A 760 7.99 -1.04 17.81
CA LYS A 760 7.31 -2.27 17.35
C LYS A 760 7.14 -2.39 15.84
N ASN A 761 7.15 -1.25 15.13
CA ASN A 761 6.92 -1.19 13.70
C ASN A 761 8.03 -0.38 12.99
N LEU A 762 8.19 -0.65 11.70
CA LEU A 762 8.98 0.19 10.78
C LEU A 762 8.08 0.82 9.74
N ILE A 763 8.47 2.02 9.32
CA ILE A 763 7.86 2.71 8.19
C ILE A 763 8.91 2.88 7.10
N SER A 764 8.51 2.55 5.87
CA SER A 764 9.37 2.76 4.72
C SER A 764 8.67 3.38 3.53
N THR A 765 9.48 4.05 2.72
CA THR A 765 9.05 4.70 1.47
C THR A 765 9.98 4.22 0.37
N GLY A 766 9.44 3.49 -0.60
CA GLY A 766 10.23 2.79 -1.61
C GLY A 766 9.53 2.75 -2.95
N GLY A 767 9.22 3.92 -3.51
CA GLY A 767 8.41 4.12 -4.71
C GLY A 767 7.17 4.95 -4.39
N ARG A 768 5.97 4.53 -4.83
CA ARG A 768 4.71 5.30 -4.65
C ARG A 768 3.91 4.89 -3.41
N GLU A 769 4.35 3.84 -2.74
CA GLU A 769 3.66 3.23 -1.61
C GLU A 769 4.44 3.46 -0.31
N LEU A 770 3.69 3.67 0.77
CA LEU A 770 4.20 3.70 2.13
C LEU A 770 3.86 2.35 2.76
N LYS A 771 4.87 1.65 3.28
CA LYS A 771 4.68 0.34 3.91
C LYS A 771 4.97 0.41 5.41
N ILE A 772 4.06 -0.16 6.19
CA ILE A 772 4.22 -0.35 7.63
C ILE A 772 4.52 -1.83 7.86
N TRP A 773 5.62 -2.10 8.56
CA TRP A 773 6.12 -3.45 8.81
C TRP A 773 5.97 -3.76 10.29
N ASP A 774 5.27 -4.86 10.60
CA ASP A 774 5.17 -5.37 11.98
C ASP A 774 6.38 -6.25 12.25
N LEU A 775 7.22 -5.83 13.21
CA LEU A 775 8.47 -6.53 13.52
C LEU A 775 8.22 -7.87 14.21
N ILE A 776 7.09 -8.03 14.91
CA ILE A 776 6.72 -9.26 15.64
C ILE A 776 6.18 -10.30 14.66
N LYS A 777 5.29 -9.89 13.75
CA LYS A 777 4.67 -10.80 12.76
C LYS A 777 5.57 -11.09 11.56
N GLY A 778 6.65 -10.32 11.37
CA GLY A 778 7.59 -10.50 10.28
C GLY A 778 7.00 -10.27 8.88
N LYS A 779 5.90 -9.50 8.79
CA LYS A 779 5.20 -9.23 7.53
C LYS A 779 4.67 -7.79 7.47
N ILE A 780 4.20 -7.40 6.30
CA ILE A 780 3.51 -6.12 6.09
C ILE A 780 2.29 -6.08 7.01
N ALA A 781 2.24 -5.05 7.88
CA ALA A 781 1.08 -4.73 8.70
C ALA A 781 0.04 -3.99 7.87
N ASP A 782 0.51 -3.04 7.06
CA ASP A 782 -0.31 -2.23 6.17
C ASP A 782 0.51 -1.73 4.96
N SER A 783 -0.16 -1.57 3.82
CA SER A 783 0.41 -1.04 2.59
C SER A 783 -0.48 0.07 2.07
N LEU A 784 -0.05 1.30 2.29
CA LEU A 784 -0.81 2.49 1.96
C LEU A 784 -0.48 2.90 0.52
N LYS A 785 -1.48 2.85 -0.37
CA LYS A 785 -1.41 3.49 -1.69
C LYS A 785 -1.30 5.00 -1.48
N SER A 786 -0.06 5.41 -1.32
CA SER A 786 0.29 6.66 -0.71
C SER A 786 0.28 7.73 -1.78
N HIS A 787 1.21 7.83 -2.71
CA HIS A 787 1.24 8.88 -3.73
C HIS A 787 0.95 8.35 -5.15
N THR A 788 0.59 9.23 -6.08
CA THR A 788 0.44 8.88 -7.52
C THR A 788 1.79 8.91 -8.26
N ASN A 789 2.84 9.41 -7.60
CA ASN A 789 4.24 9.40 -8.05
C ASN A 789 5.17 9.09 -6.85
N THR A 790 6.50 9.09 -7.04
CA THR A 790 7.49 8.70 -6.02
C THR A 790 7.33 9.48 -4.70
N ILE A 791 7.45 8.78 -3.58
CA ILE A 791 7.52 9.37 -2.24
C ILE A 791 8.95 9.78 -1.94
N ASN A 792 9.15 11.04 -1.54
CA ASN A 792 10.48 11.59 -1.27
C ASN A 792 10.84 11.57 0.23
N LYS A 793 9.85 11.79 1.11
CA LYS A 793 10.08 11.76 2.57
C LYS A 793 8.84 11.32 3.34
N VAL A 794 9.09 10.75 4.51
CA VAL A 794 8.09 10.39 5.51
C VAL A 794 8.49 10.95 6.88
N SER A 795 7.51 11.29 7.69
CA SER A 795 7.65 11.68 9.10
C SER A 795 6.58 11.00 9.93
N LEU A 796 6.91 10.69 11.18
CA LEU A 796 5.95 10.31 12.22
C LEU A 796 5.57 11.53 13.04
N SER A 797 4.34 11.54 13.55
CA SER A 797 3.94 12.52 14.55
C SER A 797 4.58 12.19 15.91
N PRO A 798 4.93 13.21 16.71
CA PRO A 798 5.45 13.04 18.07
C PRO A 798 4.66 12.07 18.98
N ASP A 799 3.34 12.02 18.83
CA ASP A 799 2.47 11.14 19.63
C ASP A 799 2.28 9.73 19.05
N ASN A 800 2.88 9.41 17.89
CA ASN A 800 2.69 8.17 17.14
C ASN A 800 1.28 7.90 16.65
N THR A 801 0.43 8.92 16.56
CA THR A 801 -0.92 8.73 16.04
C THR A 801 -0.99 8.96 14.54
N MET A 802 -0.01 9.64 13.94
CA MET A 802 -0.07 10.01 12.52
C MET A 802 1.25 9.79 11.78
N ILE A 803 1.13 9.56 10.48
CA ILE A 803 2.23 9.53 9.51
C ILE A 803 1.98 10.62 8.47
N ALA A 804 3.01 11.34 8.06
CA ALA A 804 2.96 12.25 6.93
C ALA A 804 4.00 11.84 5.88
N SER A 805 3.66 11.92 4.61
CA SER A 805 4.63 11.75 3.53
C SER A 805 4.43 12.74 2.41
N THR A 806 5.48 12.94 1.64
CA THR A 806 5.55 13.90 0.52
C THR A 806 5.94 13.19 -0.74
N GLY A 807 5.33 13.57 -1.86
CA GLY A 807 5.58 12.91 -3.14
C GLY A 807 5.76 13.85 -4.33
N ASP A 808 6.28 13.25 -5.40
CA ASP A 808 6.52 13.92 -6.69
C ASP A 808 5.24 14.39 -7.38
N ASP A 809 4.10 13.86 -6.95
CA ASP A 809 2.78 14.30 -7.39
C ASP A 809 2.37 15.67 -6.83
N GLY A 810 3.21 16.29 -5.98
CA GLY A 810 2.97 17.62 -5.42
C GLY A 810 2.06 17.61 -4.19
N SER A 811 1.68 16.43 -3.69
CA SER A 811 0.88 16.28 -2.48
C SER A 811 1.73 16.00 -1.24
N ILE A 812 1.19 16.38 -0.10
CA ILE A 812 1.51 15.84 1.21
C ILE A 812 0.32 14.96 1.59
N ARG A 813 0.57 13.77 2.10
CA ARG A 813 -0.50 12.89 2.55
C ARG A 813 -0.28 12.53 4.00
N LEU A 814 -1.37 12.51 4.74
CA LEU A 814 -1.43 12.27 6.16
C LEU A 814 -2.25 11.00 6.40
N TRP A 815 -1.76 10.11 7.25
CA TRP A 815 -2.44 8.88 7.66
C TRP A 815 -2.50 8.78 9.17
N ASP A 816 -3.54 8.12 9.64
CA ASP A 816 -3.63 7.71 11.03
C ASP A 816 -2.88 6.39 11.19
N PHE A 817 -1.91 6.38 12.10
CA PHE A 817 -1.00 5.27 12.33
C PHE A 817 -1.71 4.02 12.91
N LYS A 818 -2.80 4.19 13.67
CA LYS A 818 -3.52 3.07 14.31
C LYS A 818 -4.52 2.39 13.39
N SER A 819 -5.19 3.16 12.54
CA SER A 819 -6.28 2.69 11.70
C SER A 819 -5.85 2.40 10.26
N GLY A 820 -4.75 2.99 9.77
CA GLY A 820 -4.26 2.82 8.39
C GLY A 820 -4.95 3.73 7.35
N TRP A 821 -5.89 4.59 7.77
CA TRP A 821 -6.67 5.41 6.84
C TRP A 821 -5.89 6.65 6.41
N ASN A 822 -6.04 7.06 5.15
CA ASN A 822 -5.62 8.40 4.73
C ASN A 822 -6.50 9.43 5.46
N LEU A 823 -5.91 10.13 6.43
CA LEU A 823 -6.55 11.23 7.15
C LEU A 823 -6.78 12.40 6.23
N LYS A 824 -5.80 12.71 5.38
CA LYS A 824 -5.85 13.88 4.50
C LYS A 824 -4.91 13.77 3.31
N ILE A 825 -5.35 14.30 2.17
CA ILE A 825 -4.48 14.69 1.08
C ILE A 825 -4.40 16.21 1.11
N ILE A 826 -3.22 16.74 1.42
CA ILE A 826 -2.91 18.16 1.43
C ILE A 826 -2.20 18.47 0.12
N ASP A 827 -2.77 19.36 -0.68
CA ASP A 827 -2.09 19.92 -1.84
C ASP A 827 -0.87 20.70 -1.34
N GLY A 828 0.33 20.20 -1.62
CA GLY A 828 1.60 20.78 -1.19
C GLY A 828 1.91 22.12 -1.87
N LYS A 829 1.03 22.58 -2.76
CA LYS A 829 1.06 23.87 -3.46
C LYS A 829 2.32 24.08 -4.32
N SER A 830 3.03 23.00 -4.62
CA SER A 830 4.14 22.91 -5.55
C SER A 830 4.37 21.44 -5.97
N LYS A 831 5.01 21.21 -7.12
CA LYS A 831 5.37 19.85 -7.60
C LYS A 831 6.64 19.35 -6.92
N TRP A 832 6.87 18.04 -6.90
CA TRP A 832 8.10 17.47 -6.34
C TRP A 832 8.35 17.85 -4.88
N MET A 833 7.42 17.47 -3.99
CA MET A 833 7.54 17.72 -2.55
C MET A 833 8.70 16.90 -1.98
N GLN A 834 9.68 17.52 -1.34
CA GLN A 834 10.96 16.89 -0.98
C GLN A 834 11.06 16.43 0.47
N SER A 835 10.40 17.13 1.40
CA SER A 835 10.44 16.77 2.82
C SER A 835 9.21 17.23 3.57
N VAL A 836 8.88 16.54 4.66
CA VAL A 836 7.74 16.83 5.56
C VAL A 836 8.13 16.59 7.02
N ALA A 837 7.57 17.36 7.94
CA ALA A 837 7.75 17.17 9.38
C ALA A 837 6.51 17.64 10.16
N PHE A 838 6.22 16.99 11.30
CA PHE A 838 5.18 17.41 12.23
C PHE A 838 5.69 18.46 13.19
N SER A 839 4.84 19.43 13.53
CA SER A 839 5.03 20.21 14.75
C SER A 839 4.84 19.33 15.99
N ASN A 840 5.51 19.69 17.08
CA ASN A 840 5.47 18.90 18.31
C ASN A 840 4.10 18.78 18.97
N ASP A 841 3.21 19.75 18.72
CA ASP A 841 1.84 19.74 19.19
C ASP A 841 0.88 18.99 18.25
N ASN A 842 1.40 18.37 17.19
CA ASN A 842 0.64 17.66 16.15
C ASN A 842 -0.43 18.51 15.43
N LYS A 843 -0.29 19.85 15.47
CA LYS A 843 -1.24 20.75 14.81
C LYS A 843 -0.85 21.12 13.39
N TYR A 844 0.43 21.06 13.06
CA TYR A 844 0.94 21.52 11.77
C TYR A 844 1.84 20.50 11.08
N LEU A 845 1.74 20.42 9.76
CA LEU A 845 2.71 19.80 8.87
C LEU A 845 3.51 20.88 8.19
N ILE A 846 4.82 20.75 8.25
CA ILE A 846 5.74 21.61 7.54
C ILE A 846 6.28 20.80 6.37
N SER A 847 6.36 21.38 5.17
CA SER A 847 6.82 20.69 3.97
C SER A 847 7.66 21.58 3.06
N SER A 848 8.51 20.96 2.27
CA SER A 848 9.38 21.61 1.28
C SER A 848 9.22 20.95 -0.08
N SER A 849 9.60 21.64 -1.15
CA SER A 849 9.45 21.17 -2.52
C SER A 849 10.60 21.67 -3.39
N SER A 850 10.99 20.84 -4.37
CA SER A 850 11.98 21.21 -5.39
C SER A 850 11.41 22.01 -6.56
N GLY A 851 10.08 22.09 -6.67
CA GLY A 851 9.41 23.02 -7.58
C GLY A 851 9.15 24.39 -6.95
N ASP A 852 9.48 24.56 -5.66
CA ASP A 852 9.23 25.77 -4.88
C ASP A 852 10.50 26.27 -4.20
N THR A 853 10.49 27.54 -3.81
CA THR A 853 11.61 28.16 -3.06
C THR A 853 11.18 28.52 -1.64
N VAL A 854 10.03 27.98 -1.22
CA VAL A 854 9.41 28.22 0.07
C VAL A 854 9.11 26.90 0.74
N ILE A 855 9.22 26.89 2.06
CA ILE A 855 8.71 25.82 2.92
C ILE A 855 7.31 26.22 3.29
N ARG A 856 6.38 25.28 3.33
CA ARG A 856 4.98 25.55 3.58
C ARG A 856 4.56 24.86 4.87
N VAL A 857 3.66 25.48 5.60
CA VAL A 857 3.08 24.96 6.83
C VAL A 857 1.60 24.84 6.61
N PHE A 858 1.12 23.63 6.82
CA PHE A 858 -0.26 23.25 6.69
C PHE A 858 -0.78 22.96 8.07
N ASP A 859 -1.92 23.54 8.40
CA ASP A 859 -2.66 23.11 9.57
C ASP A 859 -3.26 21.74 9.28
N ILE A 860 -3.04 20.78 10.18
CA ILE A 860 -3.44 19.39 10.01
C ILE A 860 -4.96 19.28 10.00
N ALA A 861 -5.62 19.95 10.95
CA ALA A 861 -7.06 19.90 11.15
C ALA A 861 -7.83 20.43 9.94
N THR A 862 -7.34 21.48 9.29
CA THR A 862 -7.98 22.13 8.13
C THR A 862 -7.38 21.68 6.79
N GLY A 863 -6.13 21.22 6.77
CA GLY A 863 -5.38 20.90 5.54
C GLY A 863 -4.97 22.14 4.75
N ASN A 864 -5.26 23.33 5.27
CA ASN A 864 -4.96 24.58 4.62
C ASN A 864 -3.54 25.00 4.95
N GLU A 865 -2.90 25.62 3.97
CA GLU A 865 -1.66 26.31 4.22
C GLU A 865 -1.93 27.51 5.13
N VAL A 866 -1.32 27.50 6.31
CA VAL A 866 -1.46 28.55 7.31
C VAL A 866 -0.24 29.45 7.36
N ARG A 867 0.89 28.99 6.82
CA ARG A 867 2.14 29.75 6.80
C ARG A 867 3.04 29.28 5.67
N LYS A 868 3.81 30.18 5.06
CA LYS A 868 4.95 29.85 4.20
C LYS A 868 6.21 30.50 4.76
N PHE A 869 7.29 29.75 4.83
CA PHE A 869 8.64 30.24 5.07
C PHE A 869 9.34 30.37 3.72
N SER A 870 9.30 31.58 3.16
CA SER A 870 10.07 31.91 1.95
C SER A 870 11.49 32.23 2.37
N GLY A 871 12.48 31.74 1.63
CA GLY A 871 13.87 31.91 2.05
C GLY A 871 14.88 31.07 1.30
N HIS A 872 14.43 30.11 0.48
CA HIS A 872 15.24 29.56 -0.59
C HIS A 872 14.98 30.37 -1.87
N THR A 873 15.93 30.42 -2.80
CA THR A 873 15.84 30.98 -4.17
C THR A 873 15.89 29.86 -5.24
N ALA A 874 16.12 28.61 -4.84
CA ALA A 874 15.78 27.44 -5.64
C ALA A 874 15.07 26.40 -4.80
N ALA A 875 14.93 25.23 -5.40
CA ALA A 875 14.38 24.01 -4.86
C ALA A 875 14.79 23.76 -3.39
N VAL A 876 13.83 23.71 -2.49
CA VAL A 876 14.03 23.32 -1.08
C VAL A 876 14.01 21.79 -0.98
N SER A 877 15.13 21.20 -0.57
CA SER A 877 15.37 19.75 -0.60
C SER A 877 15.15 19.05 0.75
N SER A 878 15.23 19.77 1.87
CA SER A 878 15.10 19.14 3.19
C SER A 878 14.60 20.10 4.25
N ILE A 879 13.91 19.57 5.27
CA ILE A 879 13.47 20.30 6.46
C ILE A 879 13.59 19.43 7.72
N LYS A 880 13.87 20.04 8.88
CA LYS A 880 13.89 19.39 10.20
C LYS A 880 13.38 20.35 11.29
N LEU A 881 12.57 19.84 12.21
CA LEU A 881 12.17 20.56 13.43
C LEU A 881 13.10 20.22 14.59
N SER A 882 13.30 21.17 15.50
CA SER A 882 13.97 20.92 16.79
C SER A 882 13.14 19.97 17.66
N ALA A 883 13.79 19.30 18.62
CA ALA A 883 13.11 18.45 19.59
C ALA A 883 12.08 19.20 20.45
N ALA A 884 12.21 20.52 20.59
CA ALA A 884 11.25 21.39 21.27
C ALA A 884 10.13 21.91 20.35
N GLY A 885 10.22 21.72 19.02
CA GLY A 885 9.18 22.05 18.04
C GLY A 885 9.06 23.54 17.73
N ASP A 886 9.97 24.34 18.28
CA ASP A 886 10.03 25.80 18.19
C ASP A 886 10.88 26.29 17.00
N LYS A 887 11.77 25.45 16.47
CA LYS A 887 12.69 25.78 15.38
C LYS A 887 12.52 24.83 14.21
N LEU A 888 12.62 25.41 13.02
CA LEU A 888 12.58 24.72 11.74
C LEU A 888 13.83 25.08 10.93
N VAL A 889 14.59 24.08 10.52
CA VAL A 889 15.77 24.19 9.67
C VAL A 889 15.43 23.64 8.29
N SER A 890 16.01 24.21 7.24
CA SER A 890 15.78 23.77 5.87
C SER A 890 17.03 23.93 5.00
N GLY A 891 17.18 23.06 4.00
CA GLY A 891 18.25 23.09 3.01
C GLY A 891 17.68 23.01 1.60
N GLY A 892 18.33 23.66 0.63
CA GLY A 892 17.89 23.69 -0.77
C GLY A 892 19.07 23.66 -1.75
N TYR A 893 18.79 23.48 -3.05
CA TYR A 893 19.75 23.33 -4.17
C TYR A 893 20.44 24.59 -4.60
N ASP A 894 20.03 25.62 -3.92
CA ASP A 894 20.39 26.91 -4.25
C ASP A 894 21.93 27.11 -3.94
N ASN A 895 22.62 26.41 -3.04
CA ASN A 895 24.10 26.37 -2.98
C ASN A 895 24.50 25.14 -2.18
#